data_AF-A0A9Q8UQN5-F1
#
_entry.id   AF-A0A9Q8UQN5-F1
#
_cell.length_a   1.000
_cell.length_b   1.000
_cell.length_c   1.000
_cell.angle_alpha   90.00
_cell.angle_beta   90.00
_cell.angle_gamma   90.00
#
_symmetry.space_group_name_H-M   'P 1'
#
loop_
_entity.id
_entity.type
_entity.pdbx_description
1 polymer ?
#
loop_
_entity_poly.entity_id
_entity_poly.type
_entity_poly.pdbx_seq_one_letter_code
_entity_poly.pdbx_strand_id
1 'polypeptide(L)'
;MAATANGHTNGVNGHAESGGFTRFADVPDVIDIPVGTDGEVVDLNLEETPEDPSELCDLLESENAARNYWVTIALAYVKQDRSDAAVEILKRALEVRQQGRSDERLSILVCLCWLYLWKCRKASRVQSTQDTTRDDRTKDHWLKAATSTLNDASRLNPSYPPLILVRGALNILRASLQQVQGERVETLKQATRNFEDAYKASNAKNLMAIMGKAKVQYSHGKYAEAYTLYQQVLERAPELIDPDPRIGIGCCLWQLGHKENAKEAWQRALALSEDSSIANIMLGLHYLDESNHLSTSDPEFVKIYTKAMTGYTQTAFKKNGWNALACVTFGGFFLLRKNYAHVERLARRAIEQTDLNAIASDGWYLLARMEHYQGDLAKAQDYYGKADQARGGDERGYLPAKFGVAQLKTLMQDFDGAKFRLEKIITTSKSVEAMTLLGILHAEDVFTAQASGSKDDKSDSRKKAVALLEQVRIAWKDAKRKITPDSSVLLNLARLYESDQPEKALACLQQVEQMEMDEISEEDLPEELEDEDAIREAKRNMLSPQLLNNIACFYFQADKHSIARAYFQSALNSSVSIQHRDESVDTDALVSTVSYNLARTYEAAGIEEEAQKVYTSLLSRHPDYVDANTRTAYLTLQTDQEKGAQAIKALLEADPSNLEIRALYGWYLNKNKKRTLQLSEDQEQRHYKHTLMTYDKHDIYSLTGMGNLNMAVARELPRDTDQHKERRTKTYMRAVEFFDKVLMLDPKNAYAAQGMGIAMAEDKKDTSAAVKIFTQLRESIKDASVHINLGHVFCELKQYSKSIENYELALQKSRQKDPQIMACLGRAWLLRGRAERNLEHFQMSLDLSKQALETAPDNINFRFNVAFAQQTLAQQMISQPEANKTLEDVEKSSKDLDIAIESFLEIAKSPNPPFPRGDIEQRANMGRNTMKRQLASAIERQAEYERKNATRIEEARKMREEQVRKREEEKRAALEKAEEQKRKIEEERRRMKEEDDALIAKKIEEEKAREEADYTTDEDGNRKKREKKPREKRQKRKKKNEDTDTEGDGLADGTGDERPKKSKSRPRSRATSTPASDGEPRQKKKRRLERKGTAVKSSKYKSTEMVEDSDEDDDAGIQPATQRSEQEETPAAETPAPTSTPGAPDDNMDDDDDDDDDEEEEEEAAVSRPSRRNKPARVLDDDDEDEEAPAANGDTSMVDETVGAAGDSDHGGD
;
A
#
# COMPACT_ATOMS: atom_id res chain seq x y z
N MET A 1 19.13 73.02 -0.31
CA MET A 1 19.26 74.47 -0.05
C MET A 1 18.00 75.00 0.64
N ALA A 2 17.84 76.32 0.79
CA ALA A 2 16.63 76.95 1.32
C ALA A 2 15.44 76.84 0.36
N ALA A 3 14.23 77.17 0.83
CA ALA A 3 13.07 77.37 -0.03
C ALA A 3 13.17 78.74 -0.75
N THR A 4 13.78 78.75 -1.93
CA THR A 4 13.76 79.93 -2.83
C THR A 4 12.39 80.05 -3.50
N ALA A 5 11.78 81.23 -3.40
CA ALA A 5 10.39 81.46 -3.78
C ALA A 5 10.22 81.82 -5.28
N ASN A 6 10.28 80.83 -6.16
CA ASN A 6 9.83 81.00 -7.55
C ASN A 6 8.35 80.64 -7.68
N GLY A 7 7.48 81.62 -7.42
CA GLY A 7 6.05 81.52 -7.68
C GLY A 7 5.73 81.90 -9.13
N HIS A 8 5.31 80.95 -9.94
CA HIS A 8 4.69 81.20 -11.25
C HIS A 8 3.25 80.67 -11.26
N THR A 9 2.35 81.48 -11.81
CA THR A 9 0.90 81.31 -11.74
C THR A 9 0.36 80.43 -12.87
N ASN A 10 -0.83 79.87 -12.67
CA ASN A 10 -1.50 79.05 -13.67
C ASN A 10 -1.66 79.79 -15.02
N GLY A 11 -1.00 79.28 -16.05
CA GLY A 11 -1.29 79.57 -17.45
C GLY A 11 -1.68 78.27 -18.16
N VAL A 12 -2.88 78.22 -18.76
CA VAL A 12 -3.34 77.04 -19.50
C VAL A 12 -2.65 76.99 -20.87
N ASN A 13 -2.15 75.82 -21.25
CA ASN A 13 -1.43 75.52 -22.49
C ASN A 13 -0.09 76.27 -22.69
N GLY A 14 0.96 75.70 -22.10
CA GLY A 14 2.34 75.95 -22.51
C GLY A 14 3.25 74.80 -22.10
N HIS A 15 4.06 74.28 -23.03
CA HIS A 15 5.21 73.45 -22.67
C HIS A 15 6.26 74.38 -22.05
N ALA A 16 6.27 74.46 -20.72
CA ALA A 16 7.44 74.96 -19.99
C ALA A 16 8.47 73.83 -19.93
N GLU A 17 9.70 74.10 -20.37
CA GLU A 17 10.82 73.18 -20.18
C GLU A 17 11.18 73.16 -18.69
N SER A 18 10.58 72.23 -17.94
CA SER A 18 11.04 71.90 -16.60
C SER A 18 12.39 71.21 -16.69
N GLY A 19 13.47 71.99 -16.58
CA GLY A 19 14.84 71.46 -16.59
C GLY A 19 14.99 70.30 -15.61
N GLY A 20 15.36 69.13 -16.14
CA GLY A 20 15.36 67.88 -15.38
C GLY A 20 16.26 67.96 -14.15
N PHE A 21 15.72 67.60 -12.98
CA PHE A 21 16.41 67.65 -11.69
C PHE A 21 17.55 66.60 -11.59
N THR A 22 18.68 66.90 -12.22
CA THR A 22 19.91 66.12 -12.12
C THR A 22 20.61 66.38 -10.79
N ARG A 23 21.12 65.32 -10.15
CA ARG A 23 21.81 65.46 -8.86
C ARG A 23 23.11 66.24 -9.05
N PHE A 24 23.37 67.19 -8.14
CA PHE A 24 24.51 68.13 -8.17
C PHE A 24 24.45 69.23 -9.24
N ALA A 25 23.34 69.45 -9.94
CA ALA A 25 23.16 70.63 -10.79
C ALA A 25 23.26 71.97 -10.02
N ASP A 26 22.93 71.96 -8.72
CA ASP A 26 23.08 73.11 -7.81
C ASP A 26 24.56 73.47 -7.50
N VAL A 27 25.54 72.67 -7.95
CA VAL A 27 26.98 72.90 -7.71
C VAL A 27 27.59 73.57 -8.95
N PRO A 28 27.97 74.86 -8.89
CA PRO A 28 28.62 75.53 -10.00
C PRO A 28 30.02 74.97 -10.22
N ASP A 29 30.58 75.14 -11.42
CA ASP A 29 31.89 74.58 -11.76
C ASP A 29 33.05 75.50 -11.31
N VAL A 30 32.79 76.78 -11.06
CA VAL A 30 33.69 77.74 -10.39
C VAL A 30 32.93 78.41 -9.24
N ILE A 31 33.61 78.70 -8.13
CA ILE A 31 33.04 79.44 -7.01
C ILE A 31 33.97 80.54 -6.47
N ASP A 32 33.39 81.72 -6.34
CA ASP A 32 34.07 82.97 -5.96
C ASP A 32 34.10 83.09 -4.42
N ILE A 33 35.27 82.96 -3.79
CA ILE A 33 35.43 83.12 -2.34
C ILE A 33 35.91 84.55 -2.05
N PRO A 34 35.12 85.41 -1.37
CA PRO A 34 35.56 86.76 -1.01
C PRO A 34 36.59 86.72 0.12
N VAL A 35 37.66 87.51 -0.02
CA VAL A 35 38.80 87.61 0.91
C VAL A 35 38.88 89.03 1.48
N GLY A 36 38.96 89.13 2.80
CA GLY A 36 39.13 90.41 3.53
C GLY A 36 37.97 91.41 3.38
N THR A 37 38.23 92.66 3.76
CA THR A 37 37.26 93.77 3.67
C THR A 37 37.23 94.49 2.33
N ASP A 38 38.26 94.30 1.51
CA ASP A 38 38.58 95.23 0.42
C ASP A 38 38.10 94.71 -0.95
N GLY A 39 37.47 93.53 -0.98
CA GLY A 39 36.73 93.00 -2.14
C GLY A 39 37.56 92.18 -3.12
N GLU A 40 38.73 91.67 -2.70
CA GLU A 40 39.47 90.67 -3.47
C GLU A 40 38.72 89.31 -3.41
N VAL A 41 38.88 88.51 -4.46
CA VAL A 41 38.15 87.25 -4.66
C VAL A 41 39.14 86.17 -5.09
N VAL A 42 38.98 84.97 -4.54
CA VAL A 42 39.71 83.76 -4.94
C VAL A 42 38.76 82.85 -5.72
N ASP A 43 39.03 82.74 -7.02
CA ASP A 43 38.29 81.86 -7.95
C ASP A 43 38.71 80.40 -7.72
N LEU A 44 37.81 79.58 -7.15
CA LEU A 44 38.05 78.15 -6.93
C LEU A 44 37.34 77.31 -8.00
N ASN A 45 38.10 76.63 -8.85
CA ASN A 45 37.57 75.59 -9.75
C ASN A 45 37.13 74.35 -8.92
N LEU A 46 35.89 73.92 -9.10
CA LEU A 46 35.30 72.78 -8.38
C LEU A 46 35.34 71.46 -9.17
N GLU A 47 35.81 71.47 -10.42
CA GLU A 47 36.14 70.25 -11.17
C GLU A 47 37.51 69.67 -10.76
N GLU A 48 38.51 70.53 -10.55
CA GLU A 48 39.90 70.15 -10.20
C GLU A 48 40.25 70.50 -8.75
N THR A 49 39.52 69.94 -7.77
CA THR A 49 39.81 70.23 -6.35
C THR A 49 41.07 69.51 -5.84
N PRO A 50 41.80 70.11 -4.86
CA PRO A 50 42.93 69.48 -4.19
C PRO A 50 42.65 68.09 -3.61
N GLU A 51 43.70 67.27 -3.46
CA GLU A 51 43.56 65.91 -2.89
C GLU A 51 43.40 65.94 -1.36
N ASP A 52 44.12 66.84 -0.68
CA ASP A 52 43.98 67.13 0.74
C ASP A 52 43.07 68.37 0.90
N PRO A 53 41.93 68.28 1.61
CA PRO A 53 41.06 69.42 1.86
C PRO A 53 41.61 70.40 2.92
N SER A 54 42.72 70.08 3.60
CA SER A 54 43.21 70.83 4.77
C SER A 54 43.50 72.29 4.44
N GLU A 55 44.31 72.57 3.42
CA GLU A 55 44.67 73.94 3.03
C GLU A 55 43.43 74.78 2.65
N LEU A 56 42.44 74.15 2.02
CA LEU A 56 41.17 74.77 1.66
C LEU A 56 40.27 75.01 2.89
N CYS A 57 40.31 74.13 3.89
CA CYS A 57 39.63 74.37 5.16
C CYS A 57 40.28 75.55 5.89
N ASP A 58 41.61 75.54 6.01
CA ASP A 58 42.37 76.57 6.74
C ASP A 58 42.15 77.97 6.10
N LEU A 59 42.00 78.05 4.78
CA LEU A 59 41.58 79.26 4.05
C LEU A 59 40.12 79.67 4.39
N LEU A 60 39.18 78.73 4.38
CA LEU A 60 37.77 78.99 4.73
C LEU A 60 37.60 79.35 6.23
N GLU A 61 38.54 78.94 7.08
CA GLU A 61 38.62 79.27 8.50
C GLU A 61 39.16 80.68 8.73
N SER A 62 40.30 81.03 8.10
CA SER A 62 40.89 82.36 8.23
C SER A 62 39.95 83.47 7.72
N GLU A 63 39.25 83.23 6.61
CA GLU A 63 38.27 84.17 6.03
C GLU A 63 36.86 84.04 6.62
N ASN A 64 36.63 83.17 7.62
CA ASN A 64 35.32 82.93 8.25
C ASN A 64 34.19 82.67 7.23
N ALA A 65 34.52 81.94 6.17
CA ALA A 65 33.71 81.87 4.96
C ALA A 65 32.28 81.40 5.22
N ALA A 66 31.31 82.02 4.54
CA ALA A 66 29.88 81.77 4.74
C ALA A 66 29.49 80.29 4.51
N ARG A 67 28.47 79.81 5.25
CA ARG A 67 27.97 78.42 5.23
C ARG A 67 27.82 77.82 3.83
N ASN A 68 27.40 78.63 2.85
CA ASN A 68 27.12 78.17 1.50
C ASN A 68 28.39 77.66 0.80
N TYR A 69 29.54 78.28 1.01
CA TYR A 69 30.82 77.82 0.46
C TYR A 69 31.20 76.45 1.02
N TRP A 70 31.24 76.31 2.37
CA TRP A 70 31.49 75.05 3.05
C TRP A 70 30.60 73.88 2.57
N VAL A 71 29.30 74.13 2.37
CA VAL A 71 28.36 73.10 1.89
C VAL A 71 28.52 72.82 0.40
N THR A 72 28.74 73.83 -0.43
CA THR A 72 28.89 73.65 -1.89
C THR A 72 30.20 72.96 -2.25
N ILE A 73 31.29 73.35 -1.59
CA ILE A 73 32.60 72.69 -1.70
C ILE A 73 32.50 71.23 -1.25
N ALA A 74 31.89 70.94 -0.08
CA ALA A 74 31.68 69.57 0.35
C ALA A 74 30.81 68.75 -0.64
N LEU A 75 29.84 69.38 -1.31
CA LEU A 75 29.06 68.74 -2.38
C LEU A 75 29.86 68.53 -3.68
N ALA A 76 30.85 69.38 -3.98
CA ALA A 76 31.77 69.20 -5.11
C ALA A 76 32.74 68.02 -4.91
N TYR A 77 33.38 67.92 -3.74
CA TYR A 77 34.16 66.72 -3.36
C TYR A 77 33.31 65.44 -3.45
N VAL A 78 32.01 65.55 -3.20
CA VAL A 78 31.05 64.45 -3.30
C VAL A 78 30.59 64.17 -4.75
N LYS A 79 30.52 65.18 -5.63
CA LYS A 79 30.38 65.04 -7.11
C LYS A 79 31.53 64.20 -7.67
N GLN A 80 32.75 64.36 -7.12
CA GLN A 80 33.96 63.58 -7.44
C GLN A 80 34.10 62.25 -6.66
N ASP A 81 33.11 61.83 -5.87
CA ASP A 81 33.12 60.65 -4.97
C ASP A 81 34.19 60.65 -3.84
N ARG A 82 34.99 61.72 -3.69
CA ARG A 82 35.95 61.99 -2.60
C ARG A 82 35.25 62.30 -1.27
N SER A 83 34.44 61.36 -0.83
CA SER A 83 33.45 61.49 0.25
C SER A 83 34.02 61.48 1.67
N ASP A 84 35.32 61.20 1.86
CA ASP A 84 35.99 61.38 3.16
C ASP A 84 36.40 62.85 3.40
N ALA A 85 37.01 63.48 2.39
CA ALA A 85 37.36 64.90 2.43
C ALA A 85 36.12 65.78 2.72
N ALA A 86 34.99 65.50 2.08
CA ALA A 86 33.73 66.20 2.36
C ALA A 86 33.20 66.00 3.80
N VAL A 87 33.44 64.83 4.40
CA VAL A 87 33.11 64.58 5.82
C VAL A 87 34.02 65.38 6.75
N GLU A 88 35.28 65.58 6.38
CA GLU A 88 36.23 66.40 7.15
C GLU A 88 35.93 67.90 7.05
N ILE A 89 35.74 68.41 5.83
CA ILE A 89 35.31 69.80 5.55
C ILE A 89 34.08 70.16 6.41
N LEU A 90 33.07 69.28 6.46
CA LEU A 90 31.85 69.54 7.24
C LEU A 90 32.03 69.33 8.76
N LYS A 91 33.08 68.64 9.23
CA LYS A 91 33.44 68.60 10.66
C LYS A 91 34.11 69.90 11.08
N ARG A 92 35.15 70.34 10.36
CA ARG A 92 35.83 71.62 10.63
C ARG A 92 34.81 72.78 10.58
N ALA A 93 33.92 72.79 9.59
CA ALA A 93 32.80 73.74 9.52
C ALA A 93 31.89 73.78 10.77
N LEU A 94 31.70 72.67 11.49
CA LEU A 94 30.91 72.60 12.73
C LEU A 94 31.69 73.07 13.95
N GLU A 95 33.01 72.90 13.96
CA GLU A 95 33.91 73.33 15.02
C GLU A 95 34.08 74.86 14.98
N VAL A 96 34.34 75.40 13.78
CA VAL A 96 34.39 76.85 13.50
C VAL A 96 33.05 77.53 13.82
N ARG A 97 31.93 76.94 13.40
CA ARG A 97 30.58 77.50 13.63
C ARG A 97 29.94 77.07 14.95
N GLN A 98 30.72 76.69 15.97
CA GLN A 98 30.18 76.34 17.29
C GLN A 98 29.31 77.44 17.91
N GLN A 99 29.64 78.72 17.69
CA GLN A 99 28.91 79.90 18.18
C GLN A 99 27.91 80.47 17.16
N GLY A 100 27.71 79.80 16.01
CA GLY A 100 26.88 80.28 14.91
C GLY A 100 25.36 80.12 15.10
N ARG A 101 24.58 80.61 14.13
CA ARG A 101 23.10 80.48 14.13
C ARG A 101 22.67 79.02 14.06
N SER A 102 21.66 78.65 14.86
CA SER A 102 21.15 77.27 14.97
C SER A 102 20.79 76.65 13.61
N ASP A 103 20.12 77.39 12.72
CA ASP A 103 19.66 76.90 11.41
C ASP A 103 20.81 76.59 10.43
N GLU A 104 21.94 77.26 10.60
CA GLU A 104 23.16 76.99 9.83
C GLU A 104 23.79 75.67 10.28
N ARG A 105 24.01 75.54 11.59
CA ARG A 105 24.54 74.33 12.23
C ARG A 105 23.66 73.10 11.95
N LEU A 106 22.33 73.24 12.07
CA LEU A 106 21.35 72.21 11.74
C LEU A 106 21.52 71.70 10.29
N SER A 107 21.73 72.60 9.34
CA SER A 107 21.87 72.25 7.93
C SER A 107 23.18 71.52 7.62
N ILE A 108 24.29 71.94 8.24
CA ILE A 108 25.59 71.26 8.14
C ILE A 108 25.49 69.86 8.76
N LEU A 109 24.91 69.73 9.96
CA LEU A 109 24.69 68.43 10.61
C LEU A 109 23.83 67.48 9.77
N VAL A 110 22.77 67.99 9.11
CA VAL A 110 21.92 67.17 8.21
C VAL A 110 22.68 66.71 6.97
N CYS A 111 23.54 67.56 6.38
CA CYS A 111 24.41 67.17 5.28
C CYS A 111 25.38 66.06 5.70
N LEU A 112 26.05 66.24 6.86
CA LEU A 112 26.95 65.27 7.45
C LEU A 112 26.25 63.93 7.77
N CYS A 113 25.01 63.96 8.26
CA CYS A 113 24.19 62.75 8.45
C CYS A 113 23.94 61.99 7.13
N TRP A 114 23.58 62.70 6.05
CA TRP A 114 23.38 62.08 4.74
C TRP A 114 24.67 61.45 4.19
N LEU A 115 25.83 62.10 4.42
CA LEU A 115 27.12 61.57 4.01
C LEU A 115 27.53 60.34 4.84
N TYR A 116 27.28 60.31 6.15
CA TYR A 116 27.46 59.09 6.94
C TYR A 116 26.53 57.95 6.49
N LEU A 117 25.29 58.25 6.11
CA LEU A 117 24.38 57.25 5.53
C LEU A 117 24.83 56.77 4.13
N TRP A 118 25.52 57.60 3.35
CA TRP A 118 26.15 57.19 2.10
C TRP A 118 27.39 56.33 2.36
N LYS A 119 28.31 56.76 3.23
CA LYS A 119 29.47 55.96 3.68
C LYS A 119 29.04 54.59 4.19
N CYS A 120 27.99 54.51 5.00
CA CYS A 120 27.40 53.26 5.46
C CYS A 120 27.00 52.29 4.33
N ARG A 121 26.60 52.77 3.15
CA ARG A 121 26.24 51.93 1.99
C ARG A 121 27.46 51.44 1.20
N LYS A 122 28.62 52.11 1.34
CA LYS A 122 29.89 51.75 0.69
C LYS A 122 30.89 51.04 1.61
N ALA A 123 30.71 51.16 2.93
CA ALA A 123 31.54 50.51 3.93
C ALA A 123 31.33 48.99 3.98
N SER A 124 32.33 48.26 4.47
CA SER A 124 32.22 46.82 4.69
C SER A 124 31.41 46.47 5.94
N ARG A 125 30.69 45.36 5.90
CA ARG A 125 29.92 44.78 7.01
C ARG A 125 30.84 44.15 8.06
N VAL A 126 31.93 43.56 7.60
CA VAL A 126 33.00 42.91 8.39
C VAL A 126 34.33 43.47 7.89
N GLN A 127 35.30 43.67 8.79
CA GLN A 127 36.64 44.14 8.41
C GLN A 127 37.34 43.09 7.53
N SER A 128 38.11 43.54 6.53
CA SER A 128 38.94 42.65 5.72
C SER A 128 39.98 41.96 6.61
N THR A 129 40.11 40.64 6.48
CA THR A 129 41.13 39.86 7.20
C THR A 129 42.48 39.83 6.50
N GLN A 130 42.62 40.51 5.34
CA GLN A 130 43.84 40.51 4.52
C GLN A 130 44.51 41.89 4.45
N ASP A 131 43.75 42.99 4.44
CA ASP A 131 44.26 44.36 4.33
C ASP A 131 44.20 45.11 5.68
N THR A 132 45.18 44.88 6.56
CA THR A 132 45.31 45.64 7.83
C THR A 132 45.81 47.08 7.65
N THR A 133 46.19 47.47 6.42
CA THR A 133 46.73 48.78 6.07
C THR A 133 45.66 49.81 5.68
N ARG A 134 44.38 49.43 5.69
CA ARG A 134 43.24 50.29 5.32
C ARG A 134 42.35 50.51 6.55
N ASP A 135 42.01 51.76 6.86
CA ASP A 135 41.11 52.10 7.97
C ASP A 135 39.64 51.82 7.60
N ASP A 136 39.34 50.54 7.35
CA ASP A 136 38.05 50.05 6.88
C ASP A 136 37.00 50.04 8.00
N ARG A 137 36.51 51.24 8.31
CA ARG A 137 35.43 51.50 9.27
C ARG A 137 34.14 50.83 8.81
N THR A 138 33.61 49.94 9.64
CA THR A 138 32.44 49.11 9.31
C THR A 138 31.14 49.89 9.20
N LYS A 139 30.11 49.30 8.57
CA LYS A 139 28.75 49.87 8.48
C LYS A 139 28.18 50.30 9.85
N ASP A 140 28.41 49.51 10.90
CA ASP A 140 27.96 49.83 12.25
C ASP A 140 28.66 51.07 12.85
N HIS A 141 29.95 51.28 12.56
CA HIS A 141 30.64 52.53 12.94
C HIS A 141 29.96 53.75 12.30
N TRP A 142 29.68 53.70 10.98
CA TRP A 142 29.03 54.81 10.28
C TRP A 142 27.56 55.01 10.70
N LEU A 143 26.84 53.94 11.05
CA LEU A 143 25.50 54.06 11.65
C LEU A 143 25.55 54.70 13.04
N LYS A 144 26.52 54.35 13.88
CA LYS A 144 26.74 54.97 15.19
C LYS A 144 27.05 56.47 15.04
N ALA A 145 27.98 56.83 14.15
CA ALA A 145 28.27 58.22 13.80
C ALA A 145 27.01 58.98 13.34
N ALA A 146 26.25 58.40 12.40
CA ALA A 146 24.99 58.96 11.92
C ALA A 146 23.93 59.12 13.02
N THR A 147 23.81 58.17 13.97
CA THR A 147 22.89 58.35 15.11
C THR A 147 23.31 59.47 16.05
N SER A 148 24.61 59.68 16.26
CA SER A 148 25.09 60.79 17.10
C SER A 148 24.72 62.13 16.46
N THR A 149 25.10 62.36 15.20
CA THR A 149 24.81 63.63 14.53
C THR A 149 23.32 63.86 14.28
N LEU A 150 22.53 62.79 14.09
CA LEU A 150 21.06 62.86 14.03
C LEU A 150 20.47 63.30 15.37
N ASN A 151 20.98 62.78 16.50
CA ASN A 151 20.57 63.21 17.83
C ASN A 151 20.91 64.69 18.05
N ASP A 152 22.13 65.11 17.73
CA ASP A 152 22.57 66.51 17.88
C ASP A 152 21.79 67.49 17.00
N ALA A 153 21.49 67.13 15.75
CA ALA A 153 20.59 67.91 14.91
C ALA A 153 19.14 67.95 15.46
N SER A 154 18.65 66.86 16.03
CA SER A 154 17.30 66.81 16.62
C SER A 154 17.17 67.63 17.91
N ARG A 155 18.27 67.89 18.63
CA ARG A 155 18.29 68.85 19.75
C ARG A 155 18.06 70.30 19.30
N LEU A 156 18.37 70.64 18.04
CA LEU A 156 18.19 71.96 17.47
C LEU A 156 16.77 72.15 16.89
N ASN A 157 16.29 71.21 16.06
CA ASN A 157 14.95 71.26 15.50
C ASN A 157 14.44 69.84 15.13
N PRO A 158 13.58 69.21 15.97
CA PRO A 158 13.00 67.89 15.69
C PRO A 158 12.15 67.81 14.43
N SER A 159 11.52 68.93 14.02
CA SER A 159 10.47 68.97 12.99
C SER A 159 10.99 69.29 11.59
N TYR A 160 12.31 69.43 11.41
CA TYR A 160 12.92 69.78 10.12
C TYR A 160 12.75 68.62 9.10
N PRO A 161 12.01 68.77 7.98
CA PRO A 161 11.61 67.63 7.15
C PRO A 161 12.77 66.76 6.60
N PRO A 162 13.92 67.33 6.19
CA PRO A 162 15.10 66.53 5.83
C PRO A 162 15.64 65.66 6.98
N LEU A 163 15.53 66.11 8.23
CA LEU A 163 15.95 65.34 9.41
C LEU A 163 15.04 64.12 9.66
N ILE A 164 13.74 64.29 9.44
CA ILE A 164 12.77 63.20 9.56
C ILE A 164 13.03 62.13 8.46
N LEU A 165 13.37 62.56 7.23
CA LEU A 165 13.84 61.65 6.18
C LEU A 165 15.12 60.90 6.58
N VAL A 166 16.13 61.59 7.14
CA VAL A 166 17.37 60.95 7.63
C VAL A 166 17.04 59.87 8.67
N ARG A 167 16.14 60.15 9.63
CA ARG A 167 15.71 59.18 10.64
C ARG A 167 15.01 57.96 10.02
N GLY A 168 14.14 58.17 9.02
CA GLY A 168 13.52 57.08 8.27
C GLY A 168 14.55 56.21 7.51
N ALA A 169 15.50 56.85 6.81
CA ALA A 169 16.53 56.17 6.04
C ALA A 169 17.53 55.40 6.93
N LEU A 170 17.91 55.96 8.08
CA LEU A 170 18.75 55.30 9.08
C LEU A 170 18.07 54.05 9.64
N ASN A 171 16.78 54.13 9.96
CA ASN A 171 16.02 52.98 10.44
C ASN A 171 15.92 51.85 9.40
N ILE A 172 15.83 52.16 8.10
CA ILE A 172 15.89 51.12 7.04
C ILE A 172 17.24 50.39 7.09
N LEU A 173 18.37 51.11 7.15
CA LEU A 173 19.70 50.48 7.16
C LEU A 173 19.93 49.64 8.43
N ARG A 174 19.55 50.17 9.61
CA ARG A 174 19.57 49.41 10.88
C ARG A 174 18.72 48.14 10.78
N ALA A 175 17.49 48.24 10.25
CA ALA A 175 16.60 47.10 10.07
C ALA A 175 17.09 46.07 9.04
N SER A 176 18.00 46.44 8.14
CA SER A 176 18.60 45.48 7.19
C SER A 176 19.68 44.62 7.84
N LEU A 177 20.48 45.20 8.74
CA LEU A 177 21.57 44.51 9.43
C LEU A 177 21.10 43.64 10.61
N GLN A 178 19.93 43.92 11.19
CA GLN A 178 19.35 43.13 12.28
C GLN A 178 19.06 41.67 11.84
N GLN A 179 19.47 40.71 12.66
CA GLN A 179 19.16 39.29 12.49
C GLN A 179 17.82 38.91 13.16
N VAL A 180 17.50 39.51 14.31
CA VAL A 180 16.27 39.23 15.08
C VAL A 180 15.05 39.85 14.40
N GLN A 181 14.07 39.02 14.05
CA GLN A 181 12.89 39.44 13.28
C GLN A 181 11.97 40.39 14.07
N GLY A 182 11.78 40.19 15.37
CA GLY A 182 10.92 41.02 16.21
C GLY A 182 11.38 42.48 16.27
N GLU A 183 12.67 42.72 16.56
CA GLU A 183 13.24 44.06 16.54
C GLU A 183 13.18 44.70 15.15
N ARG A 184 13.50 43.91 14.10
CA ARG A 184 13.47 44.37 12.69
C ARG A 184 12.07 44.82 12.27
N VAL A 185 11.02 44.14 12.73
CA VAL A 185 9.64 44.57 12.46
C VAL A 185 9.33 45.90 13.15
N GLU A 186 9.76 46.11 14.40
CA GLU A 186 9.47 47.36 15.12
C GLU A 186 10.31 48.54 14.60
N THR A 187 11.59 48.35 14.24
CA THR A 187 12.42 49.40 13.61
C THR A 187 11.88 49.81 12.24
N LEU A 188 11.30 48.87 11.47
CA LEU A 188 10.56 49.17 10.24
C LEU A 188 9.24 49.91 10.50
N LYS A 189 8.42 49.55 11.51
CA LYS A 189 7.22 50.34 11.87
C LYS A 189 7.58 51.79 12.22
N GLN A 190 8.67 51.98 12.97
CA GLN A 190 9.20 53.32 13.27
C GLN A 190 9.65 54.04 11.99
N ALA A 191 10.29 53.35 11.03
CA ALA A 191 10.62 53.92 9.73
C ALA A 191 9.37 54.39 8.96
N THR A 192 8.30 53.58 8.89
CA THR A 192 7.02 53.97 8.28
C THR A 192 6.48 55.27 8.85
N ARG A 193 6.40 55.38 10.19
CA ARG A 193 5.94 56.60 10.88
C ARG A 193 6.78 57.83 10.49
N ASN A 194 8.11 57.71 10.55
CA ASN A 194 9.02 58.79 10.14
C ASN A 194 8.78 59.23 8.67
N PHE A 195 8.59 58.30 7.73
CA PHE A 195 8.32 58.67 6.33
C PHE A 195 6.94 59.32 6.13
N GLU A 196 5.92 58.89 6.88
CA GLU A 196 4.60 59.54 6.86
C GLU A 196 4.65 60.96 7.45
N ASP A 197 5.39 61.16 8.54
CA ASP A 197 5.53 62.47 9.17
C ASP A 197 6.39 63.42 8.33
N ALA A 198 7.44 62.91 7.66
CA ALA A 198 8.19 63.66 6.64
C ALA A 198 7.30 64.07 5.44
N TYR A 199 6.40 63.19 5.02
CA TYR A 199 5.44 63.49 3.94
C TYR A 199 4.42 64.57 4.36
N LYS A 200 3.83 64.45 5.56
CA LYS A 200 2.94 65.47 6.15
C LYS A 200 3.64 66.83 6.27
N ALA A 201 4.83 66.86 6.88
CA ALA A 201 5.61 68.09 7.08
C ALA A 201 6.10 68.75 5.78
N SER A 202 6.04 68.03 4.65
CA SER A 202 6.33 68.57 3.31
C SER A 202 5.11 69.12 2.55
N ASN A 203 3.95 69.23 3.20
CA ASN A 203 2.66 69.51 2.56
C ASN A 203 2.38 68.55 1.39
N ALA A 204 2.66 67.25 1.60
CA ALA A 204 2.47 66.16 0.63
C ALA A 204 3.28 66.25 -0.69
N LYS A 205 4.30 67.13 -0.77
CA LYS A 205 5.10 67.32 -2.00
C LYS A 205 6.34 66.42 -2.09
N ASN A 206 6.84 65.88 -0.98
CA ASN A 206 8.11 65.15 -0.97
C ASN A 206 7.98 63.69 -1.44
N LEU A 207 8.33 63.44 -2.70
CA LEU A 207 8.27 62.11 -3.32
C LEU A 207 9.25 61.10 -2.69
N MET A 208 10.41 61.56 -2.20
CA MET A 208 11.39 60.70 -1.52
C MET A 208 10.82 60.10 -0.22
N ALA A 209 9.86 60.78 0.42
CA ALA A 209 9.15 60.25 1.58
C ALA A 209 8.19 59.11 1.19
N ILE A 210 7.45 59.25 0.08
CA ILE A 210 6.57 58.19 -0.45
C ILE A 210 7.40 56.96 -0.83
N MET A 211 8.50 57.17 -1.55
CA MET A 211 9.41 56.10 -1.97
C MET A 211 10.09 55.40 -0.78
N GLY A 212 10.46 56.15 0.26
CA GLY A 212 10.93 55.60 1.54
C GLY A 212 9.87 54.71 2.20
N LYS A 213 8.62 55.19 2.30
CA LYS A 213 7.48 54.40 2.78
C LYS A 213 7.25 53.13 1.94
N ALA A 214 7.31 53.23 0.61
CA ALA A 214 7.17 52.09 -0.31
C ALA A 214 8.25 51.02 -0.04
N LYS A 215 9.52 51.44 0.17
CA LYS A 215 10.61 50.53 0.52
C LYS A 215 10.44 49.88 1.89
N VAL A 216 9.85 50.57 2.87
CA VAL A 216 9.50 49.98 4.16
C VAL A 216 8.36 48.97 4.03
N GLN A 217 7.28 49.29 3.30
CA GLN A 217 6.18 48.33 3.08
C GLN A 217 6.63 47.08 2.31
N TYR A 218 7.50 47.23 1.31
CA TYR A 218 8.17 46.10 0.66
C TYR A 218 8.96 45.26 1.68
N SER A 219 9.65 45.91 2.62
CA SER A 219 10.43 45.23 3.68
C SER A 219 9.56 44.60 4.79
N HIS A 220 8.28 44.98 4.88
CA HIS A 220 7.24 44.32 5.67
C HIS A 220 6.53 43.17 4.92
N GLY A 221 6.81 42.94 3.62
CA GLY A 221 6.09 41.98 2.78
C GLY A 221 4.74 42.48 2.24
N LYS A 222 4.39 43.75 2.47
CA LYS A 222 3.16 44.40 1.97
C LYS A 222 3.34 44.86 0.51
N TYR A 223 3.54 43.91 -0.40
CA TYR A 223 3.95 44.18 -1.78
C TYR A 223 2.92 44.97 -2.59
N ALA A 224 1.61 44.77 -2.38
CA ALA A 224 0.55 45.54 -3.06
C ALA A 224 0.52 47.02 -2.60
N GLU A 225 0.66 47.29 -1.31
CA GLU A 225 0.81 48.65 -0.78
C GLU A 225 2.09 49.31 -1.32
N ALA A 226 3.21 48.58 -1.34
CA ALA A 226 4.46 49.08 -1.89
C ALA A 226 4.35 49.43 -3.39
N TYR A 227 3.72 48.55 -4.18
CA TYR A 227 3.47 48.74 -5.62
C TYR A 227 2.69 50.04 -5.89
N THR A 228 1.54 50.24 -5.23
CA THR A 228 0.74 51.47 -5.41
C THR A 228 1.49 52.73 -4.97
N LEU A 229 2.32 52.66 -3.94
CA LEU A 229 3.16 53.79 -3.51
C LEU A 229 4.28 54.11 -4.52
N TYR A 230 4.87 53.11 -5.19
CA TYR A 230 5.82 53.35 -6.28
C TYR A 230 5.13 53.90 -7.55
N GLN A 231 3.92 53.44 -7.87
CA GLN A 231 3.10 54.03 -8.94
C GLN A 231 2.80 55.50 -8.67
N GLN A 232 2.36 55.86 -7.47
CA GLN A 232 2.09 57.25 -7.06
C GLN A 232 3.33 58.17 -7.14
N VAL A 233 4.54 57.64 -7.04
CA VAL A 233 5.77 58.39 -7.30
C VAL A 233 5.97 58.60 -8.81
N LEU A 234 5.81 57.55 -9.61
CA LEU A 234 5.97 57.59 -11.07
C LEU A 234 4.93 58.46 -11.77
N GLU A 235 3.67 58.45 -11.31
CA GLU A 235 2.59 59.33 -11.78
C GLU A 235 2.88 60.81 -11.54
N ARG A 236 3.54 61.14 -10.42
CA ARG A 236 3.84 62.52 -10.01
C ARG A 236 5.16 63.05 -10.57
N ALA A 237 6.11 62.16 -10.87
CA ALA A 237 7.38 62.51 -11.52
C ALA A 237 7.83 61.39 -12.47
N PRO A 238 7.32 61.37 -13.72
CA PRO A 238 7.75 60.42 -14.74
C PRO A 238 9.25 60.49 -15.04
N GLU A 239 9.88 61.65 -14.85
CA GLU A 239 11.29 61.92 -15.12
C GLU A 239 12.24 61.49 -13.99
N LEU A 240 11.73 60.96 -12.88
CA LEU A 240 12.58 60.51 -11.77
C LEU A 240 13.38 59.25 -12.17
N ILE A 241 14.70 59.41 -12.31
CA ILE A 241 15.66 58.36 -12.69
C ILE A 241 16.65 58.05 -11.56
N ASP A 242 16.97 59.02 -10.69
CA ASP A 242 17.94 58.85 -9.60
C ASP A 242 17.30 59.05 -8.19
N PRO A 243 16.73 58.01 -7.57
CA PRO A 243 16.64 56.62 -8.03
C PRO A 243 15.30 56.28 -8.70
N ASP A 244 15.34 55.42 -9.71
CA ASP A 244 14.18 55.05 -10.53
C ASP A 244 13.14 54.20 -9.75
N PRO A 245 11.89 54.69 -9.59
CA PRO A 245 10.83 53.92 -8.94
C PRO A 245 10.43 52.64 -9.72
N ARG A 246 10.69 52.55 -11.03
CA ARG A 246 10.35 51.39 -11.88
C ARG A 246 11.06 50.12 -11.43
N ILE A 247 12.27 50.25 -10.88
CA ILE A 247 13.00 49.12 -10.27
C ILE A 247 12.20 48.59 -9.07
N GLY A 248 11.65 49.49 -8.25
CA GLY A 248 10.76 49.15 -7.13
C GLY A 248 9.44 48.51 -7.59
N ILE A 249 8.82 49.03 -8.65
CA ILE A 249 7.62 48.47 -9.28
C ILE A 249 7.88 47.02 -9.73
N GLY A 250 8.95 46.77 -10.49
CA GLY A 250 9.33 45.43 -10.94
C GLY A 250 9.63 44.48 -9.77
N CYS A 251 10.31 44.95 -8.72
CA CYS A 251 10.51 44.15 -7.51
C CYS A 251 9.19 43.74 -6.84
N CYS A 252 8.18 44.63 -6.81
CA CYS A 252 6.86 44.29 -6.25
C CYS A 252 6.11 43.31 -7.15
N LEU A 253 6.11 43.52 -8.47
CA LEU A 253 5.47 42.63 -9.45
C LEU A 253 6.06 41.21 -9.39
N TRP A 254 7.38 41.09 -9.25
CA TRP A 254 8.07 39.81 -9.06
C TRP A 254 7.58 39.05 -7.82
N GLN A 255 7.47 39.73 -6.67
CA GLN A 255 6.98 39.12 -5.43
C GLN A 255 5.47 38.80 -5.47
N LEU A 256 4.72 39.43 -6.37
CA LEU A 256 3.32 39.13 -6.68
C LEU A 256 3.15 38.07 -7.79
N GLY A 257 4.24 37.51 -8.31
CA GLY A 257 4.24 36.47 -9.35
C GLY A 257 4.16 36.97 -10.80
N HIS A 258 3.98 38.27 -11.03
CA HIS A 258 3.90 38.88 -12.36
C HIS A 258 5.29 39.13 -12.98
N LYS A 259 6.03 38.05 -13.27
CA LYS A 259 7.44 38.07 -13.70
C LYS A 259 7.68 38.86 -15.00
N GLU A 260 6.89 38.62 -16.06
CA GLU A 260 7.05 39.34 -17.34
C GLU A 260 6.85 40.85 -17.19
N ASN A 261 5.81 41.29 -16.47
CA ASN A 261 5.58 42.71 -16.19
C ASN A 261 6.74 43.34 -15.37
N ALA A 262 7.42 42.57 -14.53
CA ALA A 262 8.63 43.02 -13.84
C ALA A 262 9.81 43.20 -14.81
N LYS A 263 9.96 42.28 -15.78
CA LYS A 263 10.92 42.34 -16.88
C LYS A 263 10.67 43.53 -17.81
N GLU A 264 9.42 43.86 -18.13
CA GLU A 264 9.08 45.13 -18.81
C GLU A 264 9.50 46.36 -18.00
N ALA A 265 9.19 46.39 -16.70
CA ALA A 265 9.55 47.51 -15.83
C ALA A 265 11.09 47.71 -15.74
N TRP A 266 11.87 46.62 -15.68
CA TRP A 266 13.33 46.68 -15.66
C TRP A 266 13.95 46.97 -17.03
N GLN A 267 13.36 46.49 -18.13
CA GLN A 267 13.74 46.92 -19.49
C GLN A 267 13.49 48.41 -19.68
N ARG A 268 12.36 48.95 -19.20
CA ARG A 268 12.08 50.39 -19.28
C ARG A 268 13.02 51.23 -18.40
N ALA A 269 13.41 50.73 -17.23
CA ALA A 269 14.44 51.34 -16.38
C ALA A 269 15.80 51.39 -17.10
N LEU A 270 16.21 50.28 -17.75
CA LEU A 270 17.45 50.19 -18.51
C LEU A 270 17.45 51.11 -19.74
N ALA A 271 16.32 51.20 -20.45
CA ALA A 271 16.14 52.09 -21.61
C ALA A 271 16.00 53.59 -21.25
N LEU A 272 15.98 53.93 -19.96
CA LEU A 272 16.06 55.30 -19.44
C LEU A 272 17.40 55.59 -18.75
N SER A 273 18.12 54.54 -18.34
CA SER A 273 19.39 54.62 -17.62
C SER A 273 20.25 53.41 -17.97
N GLU A 274 20.95 53.49 -19.11
CA GLU A 274 21.77 52.37 -19.60
C GLU A 274 22.80 51.92 -18.56
N ASP A 275 23.30 52.85 -17.74
CA ASP A 275 24.27 52.61 -16.66
C ASP A 275 23.72 51.96 -15.39
N SER A 276 22.42 51.67 -15.33
CA SER A 276 21.81 51.02 -14.17
C SER A 276 22.28 49.58 -13.98
N SER A 277 23.34 49.39 -13.20
CA SER A 277 23.83 48.08 -12.75
C SER A 277 22.75 47.27 -12.00
N ILE A 278 21.75 47.94 -11.41
CA ILE A 278 20.63 47.29 -10.71
C ILE A 278 19.58 46.77 -11.72
N ALA A 279 19.19 47.56 -12.72
CA ALA A 279 18.25 47.08 -13.75
C ALA A 279 18.83 45.88 -14.52
N ASN A 280 20.13 45.92 -14.84
CA ASN A 280 20.83 44.80 -15.45
C ASN A 280 20.79 43.53 -14.57
N ILE A 281 21.14 43.59 -13.28
CA ILE A 281 21.16 42.37 -12.46
C ILE A 281 19.75 41.78 -12.23
N MET A 282 18.70 42.61 -12.15
CA MET A 282 17.32 42.11 -12.05
C MET A 282 16.87 41.40 -13.34
N LEU A 283 17.25 41.91 -14.52
CA LEU A 283 17.02 41.21 -15.80
C LEU A 283 17.84 39.91 -15.90
N GLY A 284 19.08 39.89 -15.40
CA GLY A 284 19.88 38.67 -15.30
C GLY A 284 19.21 37.61 -14.42
N LEU A 285 18.60 38.02 -13.31
CA LEU A 285 17.79 37.13 -12.46
C LEU A 285 16.49 36.66 -13.12
N HIS A 286 15.83 37.49 -13.95
CA HIS A 286 14.67 37.04 -14.72
C HIS A 286 15.05 35.92 -15.69
N TYR A 287 16.07 36.12 -16.53
CA TYR A 287 16.48 35.10 -17.48
C TYR A 287 17.06 33.83 -16.81
N LEU A 288 17.66 33.95 -15.61
CA LEU A 288 18.05 32.78 -14.83
C LEU A 288 16.84 31.96 -14.35
N ASP A 289 15.81 32.62 -13.83
CA ASP A 289 14.55 31.98 -13.43
C ASP A 289 13.77 31.40 -14.62
N GLU A 290 13.73 32.12 -15.75
CA GLU A 290 13.19 31.69 -17.05
C GLU A 290 13.90 30.40 -17.52
N SER A 291 15.22 30.29 -17.32
CA SER A 291 15.97 29.07 -17.64
C SER A 291 15.64 27.87 -16.74
N ASN A 292 15.17 28.07 -15.50
CA ASN A 292 14.78 26.96 -14.61
C ASN A 292 13.49 26.25 -15.05
N HIS A 293 12.73 26.81 -16.00
CA HIS A 293 11.51 26.19 -16.54
C HIS A 293 11.78 25.29 -17.76
N LEU A 294 13.00 25.33 -18.32
CA LEU A 294 13.46 24.52 -19.46
C LEU A 294 14.24 23.29 -19.00
N SER A 295 14.34 22.27 -19.85
CA SER A 295 15.21 21.11 -19.60
C SER A 295 16.69 21.50 -19.79
N THR A 296 17.60 20.88 -19.04
CA THR A 296 19.05 21.00 -19.24
C THR A 296 19.51 20.46 -20.59
N SER A 297 18.74 19.55 -21.20
CA SER A 297 18.95 19.02 -22.55
C SER A 297 18.47 19.93 -23.69
N ASP A 298 17.78 21.04 -23.39
CA ASP A 298 17.18 21.90 -24.41
C ASP A 298 18.19 22.94 -24.94
N PRO A 299 18.39 23.07 -26.27
CA PRO A 299 19.19 24.16 -26.85
C PRO A 299 18.72 25.57 -26.47
N GLU A 300 17.45 25.76 -26.11
CA GLU A 300 16.89 27.02 -25.59
C GLU A 300 17.46 27.38 -24.21
N PHE A 301 17.66 26.39 -23.32
CA PHE A 301 18.22 26.59 -21.98
C PHE A 301 19.59 27.27 -22.06
N VAL A 302 20.46 26.80 -22.96
CA VAL A 302 21.80 27.35 -23.16
C VAL A 302 21.74 28.81 -23.65
N LYS A 303 20.81 29.14 -24.57
CA LYS A 303 20.61 30.52 -25.07
C LYS A 303 20.17 31.46 -23.95
N ILE A 304 19.19 31.06 -23.15
CA ILE A 304 18.63 31.91 -22.08
C ILE A 304 19.62 32.04 -20.92
N TYR A 305 20.27 30.96 -20.49
CA TYR A 305 21.26 30.97 -19.42
C TYR A 305 22.52 31.79 -19.78
N THR A 306 23.00 31.72 -21.02
CA THR A 306 24.12 32.58 -21.47
C THR A 306 23.71 34.05 -21.56
N LYS A 307 22.49 34.35 -22.05
CA LYS A 307 21.91 35.70 -22.06
C LYS A 307 21.82 36.28 -20.63
N ALA A 308 21.38 35.50 -19.65
CA ALA A 308 21.36 35.88 -18.24
C ALA A 308 22.76 36.25 -17.74
N MET A 309 23.72 35.33 -17.86
CA MET A 309 25.02 35.43 -17.21
C MET A 309 26.01 36.36 -17.93
N THR A 310 26.18 36.20 -19.25
CA THR A 310 27.15 37.00 -20.03
C THR A 310 26.55 38.29 -20.58
N GLY A 311 25.24 38.32 -20.85
CA GLY A 311 24.54 39.53 -21.30
C GLY A 311 24.33 40.54 -20.16
N TYR A 312 23.65 40.12 -19.08
CA TYR A 312 23.18 41.05 -18.04
C TYR A 312 24.01 41.01 -16.74
N THR A 313 24.34 39.83 -16.21
CA THR A 313 25.11 39.73 -14.96
C THR A 313 26.55 40.25 -15.13
N GLN A 314 27.22 39.90 -16.24
CA GLN A 314 28.58 40.39 -16.52
C GLN A 314 28.61 41.92 -16.78
N THR A 315 27.60 42.50 -17.42
CA THR A 315 27.53 43.96 -17.64
C THR A 315 27.20 44.71 -16.35
N ALA A 316 26.33 44.17 -15.50
CA ALA A 316 26.11 44.68 -14.14
C ALA A 316 27.40 44.69 -13.32
N PHE A 317 28.19 43.61 -13.36
CA PHE A 317 29.48 43.52 -12.66
C PHE A 317 30.55 44.47 -13.25
N LYS A 318 30.60 44.65 -14.57
CA LYS A 318 31.51 45.64 -15.20
C LYS A 318 31.17 47.07 -14.78
N LYS A 319 29.88 47.41 -14.66
CA LYS A 319 29.42 48.75 -14.25
C LYS A 319 29.55 48.99 -12.75
N ASN A 320 29.33 47.99 -11.91
CA ASN A 320 29.58 48.07 -10.47
C ASN A 320 30.06 46.72 -9.90
N GLY A 321 31.38 46.53 -9.87
CA GLY A 321 31.99 45.33 -9.31
C GLY A 321 31.81 45.14 -7.80
N TRP A 322 31.34 46.17 -7.08
CA TRP A 322 31.01 46.11 -5.64
C TRP A 322 29.56 45.70 -5.38
N ASN A 323 28.71 45.53 -6.41
CA ASN A 323 27.34 45.07 -6.25
C ASN A 323 27.31 43.59 -5.80
N ALA A 324 27.11 43.36 -4.50
CA ALA A 324 27.12 42.03 -3.89
C ALA A 324 26.17 41.02 -4.56
N LEU A 325 25.03 41.45 -5.12
CA LEU A 325 24.09 40.57 -5.81
C LEU A 325 24.65 40.06 -7.16
N ALA A 326 25.39 40.92 -7.88
CA ALA A 326 26.13 40.54 -9.08
C ALA A 326 27.32 39.62 -8.73
N CYS A 327 27.98 39.85 -7.59
CA CYS A 327 29.05 38.98 -7.11
C CYS A 327 28.56 37.55 -6.77
N VAL A 328 27.45 37.38 -6.04
CA VAL A 328 26.91 36.04 -5.72
C VAL A 328 26.47 35.30 -6.98
N THR A 329 25.65 35.94 -7.83
CA THR A 329 25.14 35.30 -9.06
C THR A 329 26.26 34.88 -10.02
N PHE A 330 27.27 35.74 -10.21
CA PHE A 330 28.43 35.42 -11.04
C PHE A 330 29.39 34.41 -10.37
N GLY A 331 29.45 34.37 -9.04
CA GLY A 331 30.09 33.31 -8.27
C GLY A 331 29.45 31.94 -8.52
N GLY A 332 28.11 31.86 -8.56
CA GLY A 332 27.39 30.64 -8.93
C GLY A 332 27.70 30.14 -10.34
N PHE A 333 27.82 31.05 -11.31
CA PHE A 333 28.26 30.73 -12.67
C PHE A 333 29.70 30.16 -12.72
N PHE A 334 30.63 30.71 -11.93
CA PHE A 334 31.99 30.16 -11.83
C PHE A 334 32.07 28.84 -11.07
N LEU A 335 31.18 28.59 -10.11
CA LEU A 335 31.09 27.32 -9.38
C LEU A 335 30.69 26.17 -10.32
N LEU A 336 29.69 26.40 -11.18
CA LEU A 336 29.30 25.46 -12.26
C LEU A 336 30.46 25.20 -13.24
N ARG A 337 31.29 26.22 -13.51
CA ARG A 337 32.53 26.10 -14.32
C ARG A 337 33.77 25.63 -13.54
N LYS A 338 33.62 25.18 -12.29
CA LYS A 338 34.70 24.71 -11.39
C LYS A 338 35.88 25.71 -11.22
N ASN A 339 35.67 27.01 -11.45
CA ASN A 339 36.71 28.04 -11.37
C ASN A 339 36.75 28.65 -9.95
N TYR A 340 37.20 27.83 -8.99
CA TYR A 340 37.08 28.10 -7.55
C TYR A 340 37.71 29.43 -7.10
N ALA A 341 38.87 29.80 -7.64
CA ALA A 341 39.55 31.07 -7.30
C ALA A 341 38.73 32.33 -7.66
N HIS A 342 37.79 32.24 -8.61
CA HIS A 342 36.85 33.31 -8.91
C HIS A 342 35.59 33.24 -8.03
N VAL A 343 35.13 32.03 -7.68
CA VAL A 343 34.03 31.83 -6.70
C VAL A 343 34.41 32.46 -5.36
N GLU A 344 35.59 32.13 -4.84
CA GLU A 344 36.06 32.59 -3.52
C GLU A 344 36.10 34.12 -3.45
N ARG A 345 36.78 34.76 -4.40
CA ARG A 345 36.95 36.22 -4.47
C ARG A 345 35.61 36.95 -4.57
N LEU A 346 34.65 36.42 -5.34
CA LEU A 346 33.34 37.03 -5.50
C LEU A 346 32.43 36.78 -4.28
N ALA A 347 32.48 35.59 -3.69
CA ALA A 347 31.69 35.26 -2.51
C ALA A 347 32.14 36.03 -1.26
N ARG A 348 33.45 36.15 -1.01
CA ARG A 348 34.02 37.00 0.05
C ARG A 348 33.60 38.47 -0.13
N ARG A 349 33.83 39.04 -1.31
CA ARG A 349 33.44 40.42 -1.66
C ARG A 349 31.93 40.66 -1.53
N ALA A 350 31.10 39.65 -1.78
CA ALA A 350 29.67 39.75 -1.50
C ALA A 350 29.39 39.81 0.00
N ILE A 351 29.88 38.85 0.79
CA ILE A 351 29.68 38.81 2.26
C ILE A 351 30.10 40.14 2.89
N GLU A 352 31.27 40.66 2.53
CA GLU A 352 31.82 41.95 2.98
C GLU A 352 30.91 43.14 2.65
N GLN A 353 30.32 43.21 1.45
CA GLN A 353 29.59 44.39 0.99
C GLN A 353 28.07 44.36 1.29
N THR A 354 27.52 43.22 1.74
CA THR A 354 26.06 43.09 1.93
C THR A 354 25.46 43.96 3.03
N ASP A 355 24.25 44.46 2.78
CA ASP A 355 23.28 44.88 3.82
C ASP A 355 22.26 43.78 4.14
N LEU A 356 22.13 42.77 3.28
CA LEU A 356 21.08 41.76 3.32
C LEU A 356 21.64 40.39 3.74
N ASN A 357 21.12 39.84 4.84
CA ASN A 357 21.56 38.54 5.36
C ASN A 357 21.33 37.39 4.35
N ALA A 358 20.32 37.51 3.48
CA ALA A 358 20.05 36.53 2.43
C ALA A 358 21.10 36.50 1.32
N ILE A 359 21.81 37.60 1.04
CA ILE A 359 22.92 37.58 0.07
C ILE A 359 24.20 37.10 0.78
N ALA A 360 24.36 37.41 2.08
CA ALA A 360 25.46 36.88 2.89
C ALA A 360 25.39 35.35 3.04
N SER A 361 24.19 34.76 3.25
CA SER A 361 24.02 33.30 3.28
C SER A 361 24.43 32.65 1.98
N ASP A 362 24.14 33.30 0.86
CA ASP A 362 24.34 32.72 -0.47
C ASP A 362 25.82 32.81 -0.87
N GLY A 363 26.53 33.87 -0.42
CA GLY A 363 27.99 33.92 -0.42
C GLY A 363 28.62 32.80 0.41
N TRP A 364 28.16 32.61 1.66
CA TRP A 364 28.65 31.52 2.52
C TRP A 364 28.36 30.13 1.92
N TYR A 365 27.21 29.93 1.29
CA TYR A 365 26.84 28.68 0.62
C TYR A 365 27.70 28.39 -0.62
N LEU A 366 28.08 29.43 -1.39
CA LEU A 366 29.01 29.29 -2.52
C LEU A 366 30.42 28.88 -2.04
N LEU A 367 30.90 29.46 -0.93
CA LEU A 367 32.14 29.02 -0.29
C LEU A 367 32.01 27.58 0.24
N ALA A 368 30.91 27.25 0.91
CA ALA A 368 30.68 25.90 1.44
C ALA A 368 30.64 24.83 0.34
N ARG A 369 30.03 25.11 -0.81
CA ARG A 369 30.07 24.22 -1.98
C ARG A 369 31.46 24.15 -2.63
N MET A 370 32.21 25.24 -2.63
CA MET A 370 33.59 25.24 -3.12
C MET A 370 34.47 24.31 -2.29
N GLU A 371 34.48 24.48 -0.96
CA GLU A 371 35.24 23.64 -0.03
C GLU A 371 34.76 22.17 -0.08
N HIS A 372 33.44 21.94 -0.19
CA HIS A 372 32.85 20.60 -0.37
C HIS A 372 33.35 19.90 -1.65
N TYR A 373 33.47 20.63 -2.78
CA TYR A 373 34.08 20.07 -4.00
C TYR A 373 35.60 19.91 -3.93
N GLN A 374 36.28 20.58 -2.99
CA GLN A 374 37.73 20.45 -2.75
C GLN A 374 38.06 19.39 -1.69
N GLY A 375 37.06 18.90 -0.94
CA GLY A 375 37.21 17.88 0.10
C GLY A 375 37.51 18.41 1.50
N ASP A 376 37.56 19.72 1.73
CA ASP A 376 37.70 20.28 3.09
C ASP A 376 36.34 20.32 3.79
N LEU A 377 35.97 19.18 4.37
CA LEU A 377 34.70 18.99 5.05
C LEU A 377 34.57 19.91 6.28
N ALA A 378 35.68 20.26 6.96
CA ALA A 378 35.66 21.07 8.16
C ALA A 378 35.32 22.54 7.85
N LYS A 379 36.00 23.16 6.86
CA LYS A 379 35.66 24.51 6.40
C LYS A 379 34.28 24.54 5.75
N ALA A 380 33.93 23.52 4.95
CA ALA A 380 32.61 23.43 4.34
C ALA A 380 31.49 23.36 5.40
N GLN A 381 31.65 22.59 6.48
CA GLN A 381 30.67 22.49 7.57
C GLN A 381 30.43 23.84 8.28
N ASP A 382 31.51 24.56 8.60
CA ASP A 382 31.45 25.91 9.18
C ASP A 382 30.75 26.91 8.23
N TYR A 383 31.08 26.87 6.94
CA TYR A 383 30.48 27.77 5.94
C TYR A 383 29.01 27.45 5.68
N TYR A 384 28.58 26.18 5.64
CA TYR A 384 27.15 25.83 5.61
C TYR A 384 26.43 26.27 6.90
N GLY A 385 27.06 26.11 8.06
CA GLY A 385 26.52 26.59 9.34
C GLY A 385 26.29 28.11 9.34
N LYS A 386 27.27 28.88 8.86
CA LYS A 386 27.18 30.35 8.69
C LYS A 386 26.13 30.75 7.65
N ALA A 387 26.00 29.99 6.56
CA ALA A 387 24.95 30.21 5.56
C ALA A 387 23.55 30.03 6.17
N ASP A 388 23.35 28.99 6.97
CA ASP A 388 22.07 28.70 7.60
C ASP A 388 21.71 29.72 8.69
N GLN A 389 22.64 30.00 9.61
CA GLN A 389 22.49 31.01 10.67
C GLN A 389 22.14 32.39 10.10
N ALA A 390 22.73 32.80 8.97
CA ALA A 390 22.42 34.07 8.32
C ALA A 390 20.95 34.19 7.88
N ARG A 391 20.24 33.09 7.57
CA ARG A 391 18.79 33.09 7.27
C ARG A 391 17.90 32.81 8.49
N GLY A 392 18.47 32.71 9.69
CA GLY A 392 17.74 32.40 10.93
C GLY A 392 17.90 30.96 11.44
N GLY A 393 18.84 30.19 10.87
CA GLY A 393 19.28 28.91 11.39
C GLY A 393 18.22 27.80 11.34
N ASP A 394 18.34 26.89 12.31
CA ASP A 394 17.59 25.64 12.47
C ASP A 394 16.11 25.65 12.06
N GLU A 395 15.36 26.72 12.33
CA GLU A 395 13.93 26.82 11.97
C GLU A 395 13.73 27.39 10.55
N ARG A 396 14.14 28.64 10.29
CA ARG A 396 13.82 29.36 9.03
C ARG A 396 14.90 29.25 7.92
N GLY A 397 16.06 28.71 8.25
CA GLY A 397 17.30 28.82 7.49
C GLY A 397 17.34 28.19 6.10
N TYR A 398 18.52 28.21 5.49
CA TYR A 398 18.71 27.88 4.08
C TYR A 398 18.72 26.36 3.84
N LEU A 399 17.58 25.81 3.40
CA LEU A 399 17.39 24.38 3.12
C LEU A 399 18.57 23.70 2.38
N PRO A 400 19.14 24.27 1.28
CA PRO A 400 20.29 23.66 0.61
C PRO A 400 21.57 23.62 1.46
N ALA A 401 21.76 24.54 2.42
CA ALA A 401 22.85 24.46 3.40
C ALA A 401 22.57 23.43 4.49
N LYS A 402 21.32 23.32 4.98
CA LYS A 402 20.91 22.27 5.94
C LYS A 402 21.16 20.87 5.35
N PHE A 403 20.76 20.67 4.10
CA PHE A 403 21.02 19.43 3.35
C PHE A 403 22.53 19.22 3.11
N GLY A 404 23.28 20.27 2.77
CA GLY A 404 24.74 20.22 2.67
C GLY A 404 25.42 19.69 3.93
N VAL A 405 25.04 20.16 5.14
CA VAL A 405 25.60 19.61 6.39
C VAL A 405 25.19 18.16 6.64
N ALA A 406 24.01 17.73 6.19
CA ALA A 406 23.62 16.32 6.28
C ALA A 406 24.51 15.43 5.39
N GLN A 407 24.74 15.84 4.13
CA GLN A 407 25.68 15.16 3.23
C GLN A 407 27.10 15.07 3.82
N LEU A 408 27.60 16.18 4.39
CA LEU A 408 28.92 16.20 5.04
C LEU A 408 28.99 15.24 6.24
N LYS A 409 27.96 15.17 7.07
CA LYS A 409 27.90 14.23 8.20
C LYS A 409 27.90 12.77 7.73
N THR A 410 27.19 12.46 6.64
CA THR A 410 27.27 11.14 5.99
C THR A 410 28.70 10.83 5.50
N LEU A 411 29.39 11.78 4.86
CA LEU A 411 30.79 11.63 4.44
C LEU A 411 31.76 11.49 5.62
N MET A 412 31.47 12.13 6.76
CA MET A 412 32.21 12.01 8.02
C MET A 412 31.83 10.77 8.85
N GLN A 413 30.98 9.87 8.32
CA GLN A 413 30.46 8.67 9.00
C GLN A 413 29.62 8.95 10.26
N ASP A 414 29.22 10.20 10.50
CA ASP A 414 28.27 10.62 11.53
C ASP A 414 26.83 10.40 11.02
N PHE A 415 26.47 9.13 10.85
CA PHE A 415 25.19 8.73 10.25
C PHE A 415 24.00 9.16 11.12
N ASP A 416 24.09 9.07 12.44
CA ASP A 416 22.97 9.43 13.32
C ASP A 416 22.79 10.96 13.42
N GLY A 417 23.88 11.72 13.43
CA GLY A 417 23.84 13.16 13.30
C GLY A 417 23.38 13.64 11.92
N ALA A 418 23.54 12.84 10.86
CA ALA A 418 22.95 13.07 9.54
C ALA A 418 21.43 12.77 9.56
N LYS A 419 21.02 11.60 10.06
CA LYS A 419 19.62 11.17 10.18
C LYS A 419 18.78 12.21 10.92
N PHE A 420 19.23 12.67 12.09
CA PHE A 420 18.54 13.70 12.88
C PHE A 420 18.31 15.01 12.09
N ARG A 421 19.30 15.46 11.31
CA ARG A 421 19.15 16.65 10.47
C ARG A 421 18.21 16.43 9.29
N LEU A 422 18.21 15.24 8.69
CA LEU A 422 17.31 14.91 7.59
C LEU A 422 15.86 14.77 8.08
N GLU A 423 15.63 14.15 9.24
CA GLU A 423 14.31 14.13 9.88
C GLU A 423 13.79 15.56 10.14
N LYS A 424 14.63 16.47 10.70
CA LYS A 424 14.27 17.88 10.89
C LYS A 424 14.05 18.66 9.57
N ILE A 425 14.74 18.28 8.49
CA ILE A 425 14.45 18.83 7.16
C ILE A 425 13.09 18.35 6.66
N ILE A 426 12.77 17.06 6.82
CA ILE A 426 11.53 16.45 6.32
C ILE A 426 10.29 16.94 7.07
N THR A 427 10.38 17.20 8.38
CA THR A 427 9.28 17.80 9.16
C THR A 427 9.01 19.25 8.75
N THR A 428 10.03 20.02 8.41
CA THR A 428 9.88 21.41 7.95
C THR A 428 9.57 21.54 6.46
N SER A 429 9.99 20.58 5.64
CA SER A 429 9.77 20.54 4.19
C SER A 429 9.97 19.14 3.62
N LYS A 430 8.98 18.59 2.91
CA LYS A 430 9.06 17.27 2.23
C LYS A 430 9.90 17.34 0.94
N SER A 431 11.19 17.68 1.09
CA SER A 431 12.23 17.61 0.06
C SER A 431 12.49 16.16 -0.33
N VAL A 432 12.57 15.90 -1.63
CA VAL A 432 12.75 14.54 -2.16
C VAL A 432 14.17 14.07 -1.93
N GLU A 433 15.13 14.99 -2.02
CA GLU A 433 16.57 14.80 -1.76
C GLU A 433 16.84 14.45 -0.29
N ALA A 434 16.10 15.04 0.65
CA ALA A 434 16.17 14.70 2.06
C ALA A 434 15.55 13.31 2.35
N MET A 435 14.42 13.00 1.71
CA MET A 435 13.75 11.69 1.85
C MET A 435 14.55 10.54 1.23
N THR A 436 15.20 10.73 0.07
CA THR A 436 16.09 9.70 -0.52
C THR A 436 17.27 9.42 0.39
N LEU A 437 18.01 10.45 0.82
CA LEU A 437 19.20 10.25 1.65
C LEU A 437 18.86 9.60 3.01
N LEU A 438 17.76 10.01 3.65
CA LEU A 438 17.32 9.37 4.90
C LEU A 438 16.83 7.93 4.68
N GLY A 439 16.07 7.69 3.60
CA GLY A 439 15.58 6.36 3.25
C GLY A 439 16.72 5.38 2.96
N ILE A 440 17.76 5.83 2.25
CA ILE A 440 18.97 5.05 1.96
C ILE A 440 19.78 4.80 3.25
N LEU A 441 19.98 5.81 4.11
CA LEU A 441 20.67 5.62 5.39
C LEU A 441 19.97 4.58 6.29
N HIS A 442 18.63 4.57 6.31
CA HIS A 442 17.87 3.54 7.03
C HIS A 442 17.82 2.18 6.32
N ALA A 443 18.04 2.12 5.01
CA ALA A 443 18.23 0.87 4.28
C ALA A 443 19.59 0.25 4.62
N GLU A 444 20.66 1.04 4.60
CA GLU A 444 22.01 0.58 4.98
C GLU A 444 22.10 0.19 6.46
N ASP A 445 21.39 0.85 7.38
CA ASP A 445 21.21 0.39 8.77
C ASP A 445 20.70 -1.06 8.85
N VAL A 446 19.82 -1.47 7.92
CA VAL A 446 19.23 -2.82 7.86
C VAL A 446 20.18 -3.80 7.17
N PHE A 447 20.80 -3.39 6.05
CA PHE A 447 21.71 -4.24 5.29
C PHE A 447 23.02 -4.55 6.04
N THR A 448 23.56 -3.57 6.77
CA THR A 448 24.74 -3.78 7.62
C THR A 448 24.42 -4.63 8.84
N ALA A 449 23.24 -4.50 9.44
CA ALA A 449 22.78 -5.39 10.51
C ALA A 449 22.59 -6.84 10.02
N GLN A 450 22.05 -7.04 8.81
CA GLN A 450 21.96 -8.35 8.17
C GLN A 450 23.34 -8.95 7.88
N ALA A 451 24.24 -8.19 7.25
CA ALA A 451 25.58 -8.65 6.87
C ALA A 451 26.49 -8.97 8.08
N SER A 452 26.32 -8.26 9.20
CA SER A 452 27.03 -8.54 10.46
C SER A 452 26.39 -9.66 11.30
N GLY A 453 25.22 -10.16 10.91
CA GLY A 453 24.46 -11.14 11.70
C GLY A 453 24.00 -10.59 13.05
N SER A 454 23.83 -9.27 13.19
CA SER A 454 23.39 -8.66 14.45
C SER A 454 21.98 -9.12 14.83
N LYS A 455 21.73 -9.21 16.14
CA LYS A 455 20.42 -9.55 16.72
C LYS A 455 19.54 -8.33 16.98
N ASP A 456 19.99 -7.14 16.58
CA ASP A 456 19.22 -5.90 16.70
C ASP A 456 17.98 -5.95 15.79
N ASP A 457 16.78 -5.76 16.37
CA ASP A 457 15.56 -5.62 15.58
C ASP A 457 15.54 -4.26 14.86
N LYS A 458 16.09 -4.23 13.64
CA LYS A 458 16.02 -3.08 12.73
C LYS A 458 14.71 -3.04 11.91
N SER A 459 13.65 -3.76 12.30
CA SER A 459 12.39 -3.75 11.55
C SER A 459 11.74 -2.37 11.48
N ASP A 460 11.92 -1.51 12.50
CA ASP A 460 11.45 -0.12 12.45
C ASP A 460 12.29 0.76 11.51
N SER A 461 13.61 0.57 11.43
CA SER A 461 14.44 1.19 10.38
C SER A 461 14.00 0.73 8.99
N ARG A 462 13.68 -0.56 8.81
CA ARG A 462 13.14 -1.09 7.54
C ARG A 462 11.80 -0.44 7.18
N LYS A 463 10.88 -0.28 8.14
CA LYS A 463 9.59 0.42 7.94
C LYS A 463 9.82 1.89 7.55
N LYS A 464 10.71 2.62 8.25
CA LYS A 464 11.08 4.01 7.90
C LYS A 464 11.65 4.09 6.48
N ALA A 465 12.62 3.24 6.13
CA ALA A 465 13.25 3.22 4.81
C ALA A 465 12.21 3.02 3.69
N VAL A 466 11.39 1.96 3.79
CA VAL A 466 10.33 1.68 2.80
C VAL A 466 9.33 2.84 2.70
N ALA A 467 8.90 3.42 3.82
CA ALA A 467 7.95 4.53 3.83
C ALA A 467 8.50 5.82 3.19
N LEU A 468 9.81 6.09 3.33
CA LEU A 468 10.47 7.25 2.73
C LEU A 468 10.73 7.02 1.22
N LEU A 469 11.20 5.84 0.83
CA LEU A 469 11.50 5.54 -0.58
C LEU A 469 10.23 5.39 -1.43
N GLU A 470 9.12 4.89 -0.89
CA GLU A 470 7.83 4.94 -1.60
C GLU A 470 7.25 6.37 -1.66
N GLN A 471 7.50 7.25 -0.67
CA GLN A 471 7.15 8.68 -0.79
C GLN A 471 7.94 9.38 -1.91
N VAL A 472 9.22 9.02 -2.10
CA VAL A 472 10.04 9.46 -3.25
C VAL A 472 9.43 8.94 -4.56
N ARG A 473 9.08 7.64 -4.62
CA ARG A 473 8.47 7.01 -5.81
C ARG A 473 7.11 7.60 -6.18
N ILE A 474 6.34 8.06 -5.20
CA ILE A 474 5.10 8.84 -5.41
C ILE A 474 5.45 10.22 -5.98
N ALA A 475 6.47 10.91 -5.46
CA ALA A 475 6.90 12.21 -5.97
C ALA A 475 7.42 12.18 -7.43
N TRP A 476 7.91 11.03 -7.92
CA TRP A 476 8.22 10.85 -9.35
C TRP A 476 6.97 10.83 -10.25
N LYS A 477 5.81 10.42 -9.73
CA LYS A 477 4.55 10.40 -10.48
C LYS A 477 3.90 11.80 -10.57
N ASP A 478 4.33 12.76 -9.76
CA ASP A 478 3.89 14.16 -9.86
C ASP A 478 4.46 14.80 -11.13
N ALA A 479 3.71 14.76 -12.24
CA ALA A 479 4.08 15.41 -13.51
C ALA A 479 4.37 16.92 -13.38
N LYS A 480 3.89 17.57 -12.31
CA LYS A 480 4.21 18.96 -11.94
C LYS A 480 5.66 19.16 -11.45
N ARG A 481 6.30 18.13 -10.88
CA ARG A 481 7.65 18.21 -10.29
C ARG A 481 8.76 17.89 -11.29
N LYS A 482 8.47 17.12 -12.36
CA LYS A 482 9.44 16.68 -13.39
C LYS A 482 10.75 16.10 -12.80
N ILE A 483 10.63 15.25 -11.79
CA ILE A 483 11.79 14.62 -11.14
C ILE A 483 12.22 13.40 -11.97
N THR A 484 13.51 13.30 -12.25
CA THR A 484 14.12 12.09 -12.84
C THR A 484 14.07 10.93 -11.84
N PRO A 485 13.56 9.74 -12.21
CA PRO A 485 13.68 8.55 -11.39
C PRO A 485 15.14 8.19 -11.09
N ASP A 486 15.37 7.42 -10.02
CA ASP A 486 16.69 7.02 -9.53
C ASP A 486 16.76 5.50 -9.37
N SER A 487 17.67 4.85 -10.08
CA SER A 487 17.86 3.40 -10.03
C SER A 487 18.33 2.92 -8.66
N SER A 488 19.14 3.71 -7.94
CA SER A 488 19.64 3.36 -6.60
C SER A 488 18.51 3.28 -5.57
N VAL A 489 17.48 4.12 -5.69
CA VAL A 489 16.28 4.09 -4.85
C VAL A 489 15.47 2.80 -5.12
N LEU A 490 15.33 2.40 -6.38
CA LEU A 490 14.61 1.18 -6.76
C LEU A 490 15.36 -0.10 -6.36
N LEU A 491 16.69 -0.14 -6.50
CA LEU A 491 17.53 -1.26 -6.06
C LEU A 491 17.47 -1.45 -4.55
N ASN A 492 17.59 -0.37 -3.78
CA ASN A 492 17.45 -0.41 -2.32
C ASN A 492 16.04 -0.83 -1.88
N LEU A 493 15.00 -0.31 -2.55
CA LEU A 493 13.61 -0.70 -2.27
C LEU A 493 13.34 -2.18 -2.62
N ALA A 494 13.94 -2.70 -3.70
CA ALA A 494 13.83 -4.11 -4.06
C ALA A 494 14.45 -5.02 -2.99
N ARG A 495 15.66 -4.70 -2.51
CA ARG A 495 16.34 -5.44 -1.44
C ARG A 495 15.61 -5.35 -0.09
N LEU A 496 14.95 -4.22 0.20
CA LEU A 496 14.07 -4.09 1.38
C LEU A 496 12.79 -4.94 1.28
N TYR A 497 12.31 -5.25 0.08
CA TYR A 497 11.12 -6.07 -0.17
C TYR A 497 11.40 -7.56 -0.35
N GLU A 498 12.65 -7.97 -0.61
CA GLU A 498 13.09 -9.34 -0.90
C GLU A 498 12.47 -10.42 0.01
N SER A 499 12.51 -10.21 1.34
CA SER A 499 12.09 -11.22 2.33
C SER A 499 10.59 -11.30 2.61
N ASP A 500 9.82 -10.27 2.27
CA ASP A 500 8.42 -10.13 2.72
C ASP A 500 7.44 -9.81 1.58
N GLN A 501 7.87 -9.20 0.47
CA GLN A 501 7.04 -8.78 -0.67
C GLN A 501 7.78 -8.95 -2.03
N PRO A 502 8.20 -10.18 -2.41
CA PRO A 502 9.05 -10.43 -3.59
C PRO A 502 8.44 -9.96 -4.91
N GLU A 503 7.10 -9.92 -5.04
CA GLU A 503 6.43 -9.37 -6.23
C GLU A 503 6.73 -7.88 -6.43
N LYS A 504 6.83 -7.10 -5.34
CA LYS A 504 7.24 -5.69 -5.41
C LYS A 504 8.73 -5.54 -5.66
N ALA A 505 9.56 -6.44 -5.13
CA ALA A 505 10.98 -6.45 -5.42
C ALA A 505 11.23 -6.65 -6.92
N LEU A 506 10.60 -7.68 -7.51
CA LEU A 506 10.61 -7.92 -8.96
C LEU A 506 10.11 -6.71 -9.76
N ALA A 507 8.98 -6.09 -9.36
CA ALA A 507 8.46 -4.91 -10.04
C ALA A 507 9.35 -3.66 -9.92
N CYS A 508 10.22 -3.57 -8.89
CA CYS A 508 11.23 -2.51 -8.80
C CYS A 508 12.44 -2.85 -9.69
N LEU A 509 12.91 -4.10 -9.70
CA LEU A 509 14.01 -4.51 -10.58
C LEU A 509 13.64 -4.43 -12.07
N GLN A 510 12.39 -4.71 -12.44
CA GLN A 510 11.89 -4.49 -13.82
C GLN A 510 11.85 -3.02 -14.22
N GLN A 511 11.68 -2.09 -13.27
CA GLN A 511 11.76 -0.65 -13.54
C GLN A 511 13.22 -0.20 -13.69
N VAL A 512 14.16 -0.81 -12.95
CA VAL A 512 15.61 -0.63 -13.20
C VAL A 512 16.01 -1.23 -14.53
N GLU A 513 15.51 -2.42 -14.90
CA GLU A 513 15.73 -3.04 -16.21
C GLU A 513 15.33 -2.07 -17.33
N GLN A 514 14.14 -1.47 -17.25
CA GLN A 514 13.68 -0.48 -18.23
C GLN A 514 14.55 0.78 -18.26
N MET A 515 14.93 1.35 -17.11
CA MET A 515 15.81 2.52 -17.06
C MET A 515 17.19 2.24 -17.68
N GLU A 516 17.80 1.10 -17.38
CA GLU A 516 19.08 0.70 -17.97
C GLU A 516 18.93 0.31 -19.47
N MET A 517 17.76 -0.15 -19.94
CA MET A 517 17.47 -0.30 -21.39
C MET A 517 17.42 1.05 -22.11
N ASP A 518 16.83 2.07 -21.48
CA ASP A 518 16.59 3.39 -22.08
C ASP A 518 17.87 4.26 -22.11
N GLU A 519 18.83 4.02 -21.23
CA GLU A 519 20.15 4.68 -21.25
C GLU A 519 21.10 4.16 -22.35
N ILE A 520 20.86 2.96 -22.91
CA ILE A 520 21.68 2.39 -23.98
C ILE A 520 21.35 3.03 -25.33
N SER A 521 22.36 3.65 -25.95
CA SER A 521 22.28 4.28 -27.27
C SER A 521 21.90 3.28 -28.36
N GLU A 522 21.17 3.73 -29.38
CA GLU A 522 20.92 2.95 -30.60
C GLU A 522 22.23 2.69 -31.38
N GLU A 523 23.26 3.52 -31.20
CA GLU A 523 24.59 3.36 -31.81
C GLU A 523 25.41 2.18 -31.24
N ASP A 524 25.05 1.64 -30.07
CA ASP A 524 25.74 0.51 -29.43
C ASP A 524 25.20 -0.86 -29.88
N LEU A 525 24.14 -0.91 -30.71
CA LEU A 525 23.49 -2.16 -31.13
C LEU A 525 24.08 -2.74 -32.43
N PRO A 526 24.02 -4.07 -32.63
CA PRO A 526 24.37 -4.70 -33.91
C PRO A 526 23.42 -4.25 -35.05
N GLU A 527 23.99 -3.85 -36.18
CA GLU A 527 23.25 -3.27 -37.34
C GLU A 527 22.26 -4.23 -38.06
N GLU A 528 22.19 -5.51 -37.67
CA GLU A 528 21.45 -6.57 -38.40
C GLU A 528 20.15 -7.04 -37.70
N LEU A 529 19.63 -6.31 -36.70
CA LEU A 529 18.45 -6.73 -35.92
C LEU A 529 17.18 -5.94 -36.29
N GLU A 530 16.32 -6.53 -37.11
CA GLU A 530 15.02 -5.94 -37.50
C GLU A 530 13.87 -6.24 -36.51
N ASP A 531 13.98 -7.28 -35.66
CA ASP A 531 12.94 -7.69 -34.71
C ASP A 531 13.05 -6.97 -33.35
N GLU A 532 11.96 -6.32 -32.88
CA GLU A 532 11.91 -5.63 -31.58
C GLU A 532 12.29 -6.51 -30.38
N ASP A 533 11.91 -7.78 -30.39
CA ASP A 533 12.24 -8.72 -29.31
C ASP A 533 13.73 -9.10 -29.33
N ALA A 534 14.35 -9.20 -30.51
CA ALA A 534 15.78 -9.45 -30.66
C ALA A 534 16.61 -8.21 -30.28
N ILE A 535 16.14 -7.01 -30.62
CA ILE A 535 16.66 -5.73 -30.11
C ILE A 535 16.64 -5.71 -28.57
N ARG A 536 15.51 -6.13 -27.96
CA ARG A 536 15.37 -6.18 -26.49
C ARG A 536 16.27 -7.24 -25.85
N GLU A 537 16.45 -8.41 -26.48
CA GLU A 537 17.39 -9.42 -26.00
C GLU A 537 18.86 -8.97 -26.16
N ALA A 538 19.22 -8.32 -27.28
CA ALA A 538 20.54 -7.75 -27.49
C ALA A 538 20.88 -6.68 -26.45
N LYS A 539 19.96 -5.73 -26.19
CA LYS A 539 20.12 -4.75 -25.09
C LYS A 539 20.23 -5.46 -23.73
N ARG A 540 19.42 -6.49 -23.44
CA ARG A 540 19.50 -7.27 -22.18
C ARG A 540 20.85 -7.95 -21.98
N ASN A 541 21.47 -8.44 -23.04
CA ASN A 541 22.81 -9.03 -22.97
C ASN A 541 23.92 -8.00 -22.64
N MET A 542 23.60 -6.70 -22.49
CA MET A 542 24.50 -5.63 -22.03
C MET A 542 24.19 -5.09 -20.61
N LEU A 543 23.11 -5.56 -19.96
CA LEU A 543 22.72 -5.16 -18.60
C LEU A 543 23.62 -5.75 -17.51
N SER A 544 23.58 -5.20 -16.30
CA SER A 544 24.18 -5.81 -15.11
C SER A 544 23.79 -7.30 -14.94
N PRO A 545 24.76 -8.24 -14.90
CA PRO A 545 24.50 -9.64 -14.57
C PRO A 545 23.84 -9.83 -13.20
N GLN A 546 24.17 -8.97 -12.24
CA GLN A 546 23.58 -8.97 -10.89
C GLN A 546 22.08 -8.66 -10.96
N LEU A 547 21.68 -7.64 -11.74
CA LEU A 547 20.27 -7.30 -11.96
C LEU A 547 19.51 -8.47 -12.60
N LEU A 548 20.03 -9.01 -13.70
CA LEU A 548 19.44 -10.14 -14.43
C LEU A 548 19.32 -11.40 -13.56
N ASN A 549 20.37 -11.76 -12.81
CA ASN A 549 20.38 -12.87 -11.87
C ASN A 549 19.28 -12.71 -10.80
N ASN A 550 19.13 -11.51 -10.24
CA ASN A 550 18.17 -11.27 -9.16
C ASN A 550 16.72 -11.30 -9.68
N ILE A 551 16.46 -10.76 -10.88
CA ILE A 551 15.18 -10.90 -11.58
C ILE A 551 14.86 -12.38 -11.84
N ALA A 552 15.84 -13.17 -12.31
CA ALA A 552 15.69 -14.60 -12.53
C ALA A 552 15.42 -15.39 -11.24
N CYS A 553 16.04 -15.02 -10.12
CA CYS A 553 15.75 -15.61 -8.79
C CYS A 553 14.29 -15.38 -8.36
N PHE A 554 13.73 -14.19 -8.55
CA PHE A 554 12.31 -13.94 -8.26
C PHE A 554 11.38 -14.72 -9.22
N TYR A 555 11.72 -14.83 -10.50
CA TYR A 555 10.96 -15.71 -11.41
C TYR A 555 11.05 -17.19 -11.04
N PHE A 556 12.20 -17.66 -10.54
CA PHE A 556 12.38 -19.01 -10.02
C PHE A 556 11.52 -19.26 -8.76
N GLN A 557 11.48 -18.31 -7.82
CA GLN A 557 10.63 -18.35 -6.63
C GLN A 557 9.13 -18.37 -6.97
N ALA A 558 8.74 -17.72 -8.07
CA ALA A 558 7.37 -17.69 -8.60
C ALA A 558 7.01 -18.93 -9.46
N ASP A 559 7.78 -20.01 -9.38
CA ASP A 559 7.66 -21.25 -10.18
C ASP A 559 7.74 -21.03 -11.73
N LYS A 560 8.16 -19.84 -12.21
CA LYS A 560 8.23 -19.46 -13.64
C LYS A 560 9.58 -19.84 -14.27
N HIS A 561 9.94 -21.12 -14.17
CA HIS A 561 11.29 -21.63 -14.49
C HIS A 561 11.76 -21.37 -15.94
N SER A 562 10.85 -21.30 -16.93
CA SER A 562 11.20 -20.98 -18.32
C SER A 562 11.72 -19.54 -18.49
N ILE A 563 11.07 -18.58 -17.84
CA ILE A 563 11.50 -17.16 -17.86
C ILE A 563 12.80 -17.02 -17.04
N ALA A 564 12.90 -17.68 -15.90
CA ALA A 564 14.12 -17.69 -15.09
C ALA A 564 15.33 -18.23 -15.88
N ARG A 565 15.18 -19.35 -16.61
CA ARG A 565 16.22 -19.92 -17.50
C ARG A 565 16.71 -18.89 -18.52
N ALA A 566 15.80 -18.15 -19.16
CA ALA A 566 16.16 -17.13 -20.14
C ALA A 566 16.98 -15.99 -19.51
N TYR A 567 16.51 -15.39 -18.41
CA TYR A 567 17.25 -14.33 -17.72
C TYR A 567 18.61 -14.80 -17.16
N PHE A 568 18.72 -16.04 -16.64
CA PHE A 568 20.02 -16.59 -16.23
C PHE A 568 20.96 -16.81 -17.42
N GLN A 569 20.46 -17.18 -18.60
CA GLN A 569 21.28 -17.27 -19.81
C GLN A 569 21.75 -15.88 -20.28
N SER A 570 20.88 -14.87 -20.28
CA SER A 570 21.28 -13.48 -20.56
C SER A 570 22.30 -12.96 -19.54
N ALA A 571 22.19 -13.35 -18.26
CA ALA A 571 23.17 -13.01 -17.23
C ALA A 571 24.54 -13.64 -17.47
N LEU A 572 24.60 -14.89 -17.96
CA LEU A 572 25.87 -15.51 -18.40
C LEU A 572 26.45 -14.79 -19.63
N ASN A 573 25.62 -14.51 -20.64
CA ASN A 573 26.03 -13.80 -21.85
C ASN A 573 26.61 -12.42 -21.51
N SER A 574 25.90 -11.66 -20.65
CA SER A 574 26.37 -10.37 -20.15
C SER A 574 27.65 -10.49 -19.31
N SER A 575 27.78 -11.50 -18.46
CA SER A 575 29.02 -11.71 -17.67
C SER A 575 30.25 -11.86 -18.57
N VAL A 576 30.11 -12.52 -19.73
CA VAL A 576 31.17 -12.60 -20.75
C VAL A 576 31.37 -11.26 -21.48
N SER A 577 30.30 -10.52 -21.78
CA SER A 577 30.40 -9.19 -22.41
C SER A 577 31.11 -8.16 -21.52
N ILE A 578 30.86 -8.20 -20.19
CA ILE A 578 31.52 -7.35 -19.20
C ILE A 578 32.98 -7.76 -19.01
N GLN A 579 33.30 -9.06 -19.04
CA GLN A 579 34.69 -9.53 -18.99
C GLN A 579 35.58 -8.94 -20.11
N HIS A 580 34.98 -8.58 -21.25
CA HIS A 580 35.66 -7.89 -22.34
C HIS A 580 35.67 -6.35 -22.25
N ARG A 581 34.87 -5.75 -21.34
CA ARG A 581 34.74 -4.29 -21.13
C ARG A 581 35.50 -3.81 -19.89
N ASP A 582 35.52 -4.58 -18.81
CA ASP A 582 36.10 -4.22 -17.52
C ASP A 582 36.70 -5.45 -16.80
N GLU A 583 38.03 -5.52 -16.76
CA GLU A 583 38.78 -6.58 -16.07
C GLU A 583 38.74 -6.48 -14.54
N SER A 584 38.17 -5.41 -13.96
CA SER A 584 38.11 -5.21 -12.50
C SER A 584 36.92 -5.91 -11.82
N VAL A 585 35.94 -6.38 -12.59
CA VAL A 585 34.77 -7.13 -12.08
C VAL A 585 35.12 -8.61 -11.95
N ASP A 586 34.83 -9.21 -10.79
CA ASP A 586 34.94 -10.67 -10.61
C ASP A 586 33.83 -11.40 -11.37
N THR A 587 34.07 -11.62 -12.66
CA THR A 587 33.17 -12.32 -13.56
C THR A 587 33.14 -13.83 -13.30
N ASP A 588 34.13 -14.43 -12.64
CA ASP A 588 34.15 -15.87 -12.38
C ASP A 588 33.24 -16.24 -11.17
N ALA A 589 33.25 -15.43 -10.10
CA ALA A 589 32.28 -15.58 -9.01
C ALA A 589 30.83 -15.36 -9.49
N LEU A 590 30.62 -14.40 -10.39
CA LEU A 590 29.31 -14.17 -11.03
C LEU A 590 28.91 -15.36 -11.91
N VAL A 591 29.75 -15.78 -12.86
CA VAL A 591 29.47 -16.92 -13.75
C VAL A 591 29.23 -18.20 -12.95
N SER A 592 29.97 -18.42 -11.86
CA SER A 592 29.77 -19.57 -10.97
C SER A 592 28.43 -19.55 -10.26
N THR A 593 28.04 -18.40 -9.71
CA THR A 593 26.75 -18.21 -9.01
C THR A 593 25.57 -18.34 -9.97
N VAL A 594 25.64 -17.69 -11.14
CA VAL A 594 24.62 -17.76 -12.19
C VAL A 594 24.52 -19.18 -12.76
N SER A 595 25.63 -19.89 -12.93
CA SER A 595 25.63 -21.30 -13.37
C SER A 595 24.97 -22.23 -12.35
N TYR A 596 25.24 -22.03 -11.05
CA TYR A 596 24.55 -22.78 -9.99
C TYR A 596 23.03 -22.50 -9.99
N ASN A 597 22.63 -21.24 -10.06
CA ASN A 597 21.22 -20.86 -10.12
C ASN A 597 20.52 -21.41 -11.37
N LEU A 598 21.18 -21.36 -12.53
CA LEU A 598 20.71 -21.97 -13.77
C LEU A 598 20.54 -23.50 -13.62
N ALA A 599 21.50 -24.20 -13.03
CA ALA A 599 21.40 -25.64 -12.73
C ALA A 599 20.23 -25.96 -11.76
N ARG A 600 19.99 -25.11 -10.77
CA ARG A 600 18.81 -25.19 -9.88
C ARG A 600 17.50 -25.00 -10.65
N THR A 601 17.45 -24.16 -11.70
CA THR A 601 16.26 -24.04 -12.57
C THR A 601 16.02 -25.28 -13.42
N TYR A 602 17.07 -25.87 -13.99
CA TYR A 602 16.99 -27.14 -14.74
C TYR A 602 16.46 -28.27 -13.86
N GLU A 603 16.97 -28.36 -12.63
CA GLU A 603 16.55 -29.34 -11.63
C GLU A 603 15.07 -29.15 -11.23
N ALA A 604 14.62 -27.91 -11.01
CA ALA A 604 13.22 -27.62 -10.68
C ALA A 604 12.27 -27.85 -11.86
N ALA A 605 12.71 -27.60 -13.09
CA ALA A 605 11.98 -27.92 -14.33
C ALA A 605 11.95 -29.43 -14.65
N GLY A 606 12.63 -30.28 -13.87
CA GLY A 606 12.71 -31.73 -14.11
C GLY A 606 13.66 -32.15 -15.24
N ILE A 607 14.50 -31.24 -15.73
CA ILE A 607 15.49 -31.51 -16.80
C ILE A 607 16.82 -31.94 -16.13
N GLU A 608 16.76 -33.06 -15.41
CA GLU A 608 17.83 -33.52 -14.52
C GLU A 608 19.17 -33.75 -15.23
N GLU A 609 19.16 -34.17 -16.51
CA GLU A 609 20.36 -34.29 -17.33
C GLU A 609 21.07 -32.95 -17.60
N GLU A 610 20.31 -31.88 -17.92
CA GLU A 610 20.92 -30.55 -18.16
C GLU A 610 21.43 -29.98 -16.84
N ALA A 611 20.70 -30.18 -15.73
CA ALA A 611 21.17 -29.82 -14.39
C ALA A 611 22.49 -30.50 -14.03
N GLN A 612 22.61 -31.82 -14.21
CA GLN A 612 23.85 -32.55 -13.94
C GLN A 612 25.02 -32.10 -14.82
N LYS A 613 24.78 -31.79 -16.10
CA LYS A 613 25.81 -31.25 -17.02
C LYS A 613 26.31 -29.87 -16.55
N VAL A 614 25.43 -28.98 -16.10
CA VAL A 614 25.83 -27.66 -15.58
C VAL A 614 26.53 -27.77 -14.21
N TYR A 615 26.02 -28.58 -13.28
CA TYR A 615 26.71 -28.81 -11.98
C TYR A 615 28.11 -29.42 -12.17
N THR A 616 28.26 -30.43 -13.02
CA THR A 616 29.58 -31.04 -13.27
C THR A 616 30.53 -30.09 -14.01
N SER A 617 30.01 -29.25 -14.93
CA SER A 617 30.79 -28.15 -15.53
C SER A 617 31.28 -27.16 -14.47
N LEU A 618 30.41 -26.73 -13.54
CA LEU A 618 30.76 -25.83 -12.43
C LEU A 618 31.83 -26.46 -11.53
N LEU A 619 31.60 -27.69 -11.06
CA LEU A 619 32.52 -28.44 -10.19
C LEU A 619 33.85 -28.79 -10.87
N SER A 620 33.91 -28.83 -12.20
CA SER A 620 35.17 -28.99 -12.94
C SER A 620 36.08 -27.75 -12.90
N ARG A 621 35.51 -26.57 -12.62
CA ARG A 621 36.23 -25.31 -12.41
C ARG A 621 36.48 -25.06 -10.91
N HIS A 622 35.43 -25.26 -10.12
CA HIS A 622 35.38 -24.98 -8.68
C HIS A 622 34.96 -26.23 -7.89
N PRO A 623 35.86 -27.20 -7.66
CA PRO A 623 35.54 -28.44 -6.95
C PRO A 623 35.03 -28.22 -5.52
N ASP A 624 35.45 -27.13 -4.90
CA ASP A 624 35.14 -26.76 -3.52
C ASP A 624 33.74 -26.14 -3.35
N TYR A 625 32.98 -25.94 -4.44
CA TYR A 625 31.65 -25.31 -4.41
C TYR A 625 30.60 -26.26 -3.78
N VAL A 626 30.47 -26.20 -2.45
CA VAL A 626 29.73 -27.15 -1.61
C VAL A 626 28.28 -27.36 -2.06
N ASP A 627 27.57 -26.31 -2.48
CA ASP A 627 26.14 -26.43 -2.79
C ASP A 627 25.89 -27.18 -4.10
N ALA A 628 26.73 -27.00 -5.12
CA ALA A 628 26.67 -27.81 -6.34
C ALA A 628 27.04 -29.28 -6.04
N ASN A 629 27.97 -29.51 -5.12
CA ASN A 629 28.29 -30.86 -4.62
C ASN A 629 27.09 -31.50 -3.90
N THR A 630 26.39 -30.78 -3.01
CA THR A 630 25.21 -31.34 -2.30
C THR A 630 24.02 -31.59 -3.23
N ARG A 631 23.75 -30.70 -4.21
CA ARG A 631 22.74 -30.97 -5.25
C ARG A 631 23.12 -32.18 -6.11
N THR A 632 24.38 -32.31 -6.50
CA THR A 632 24.86 -33.49 -7.27
C THR A 632 24.77 -34.78 -6.45
N ALA A 633 25.10 -34.74 -5.15
CA ALA A 633 24.94 -35.86 -4.22
C ALA A 633 23.45 -36.23 -4.01
N TYR A 634 22.55 -35.24 -3.99
CA TYR A 634 21.10 -35.45 -3.92
C TYR A 634 20.53 -36.08 -5.20
N LEU A 635 20.94 -35.61 -6.39
CA LEU A 635 20.52 -36.18 -7.68
C LEU A 635 21.06 -37.60 -7.90
N THR A 636 22.31 -37.86 -7.52
CA THR A 636 22.85 -39.23 -7.52
C THR A 636 22.13 -40.12 -6.51
N LEU A 637 21.71 -39.62 -5.34
CA LEU A 637 20.89 -40.39 -4.37
C LEU A 637 19.48 -40.74 -4.90
N GLN A 638 18.92 -39.97 -5.84
CA GLN A 638 17.64 -40.34 -6.49
C GLN A 638 17.79 -41.46 -7.52
N THR A 639 18.95 -41.56 -8.18
CA THR A 639 19.22 -42.51 -9.27
C THR A 639 19.95 -43.77 -8.81
N ASP A 640 20.90 -43.63 -7.88
CA ASP A 640 21.66 -44.72 -7.25
C ASP A 640 21.79 -44.46 -5.74
N GLN A 641 20.99 -45.20 -4.96
CA GLN A 641 20.90 -45.01 -3.52
C GLN A 641 22.22 -45.30 -2.77
N GLU A 642 23.09 -46.19 -3.28
CA GLU A 642 24.35 -46.53 -2.61
C GLU A 642 25.45 -45.52 -2.95
N LYS A 643 25.58 -45.10 -4.22
CA LYS A 643 26.54 -44.07 -4.61
C LYS A 643 26.20 -42.71 -4.01
N GLY A 644 24.92 -42.32 -4.02
CA GLY A 644 24.49 -41.08 -3.37
C GLY A 644 24.74 -41.07 -1.85
N ALA A 645 24.53 -42.20 -1.17
CA ALA A 645 24.87 -42.34 0.24
C ALA A 645 26.37 -42.16 0.53
N GLN A 646 27.22 -42.74 -0.32
CA GLN A 646 28.68 -42.60 -0.23
C GLN A 646 29.11 -41.15 -0.51
N ALA A 647 28.51 -40.49 -1.50
CA ALA A 647 28.78 -39.09 -1.82
C ALA A 647 28.42 -38.14 -0.66
N ILE A 648 27.20 -38.24 -0.11
CA ILE A 648 26.78 -37.39 1.03
C ILE A 648 27.68 -37.63 2.24
N LYS A 649 28.07 -38.88 2.51
CA LYS A 649 29.00 -39.20 3.60
C LYS A 649 30.39 -38.61 3.37
N ALA A 650 30.92 -38.68 2.15
CA ALA A 650 32.21 -38.08 1.81
C ALA A 650 32.18 -36.55 1.95
N LEU A 651 31.08 -35.89 1.55
CA LEU A 651 30.89 -34.45 1.75
C LEU A 651 30.83 -34.07 3.24
N LEU A 652 30.14 -34.86 4.07
CA LEU A 652 30.07 -34.64 5.52
C LEU A 652 31.41 -34.94 6.25
N GLU A 653 32.29 -35.75 5.65
CA GLU A 653 33.66 -35.97 6.13
C GLU A 653 34.64 -34.89 5.64
N ALA A 654 34.36 -34.26 4.49
CA ALA A 654 35.14 -33.14 3.94
C ALA A 654 34.82 -31.79 4.62
N ASP A 655 33.53 -31.45 4.75
CA ASP A 655 33.05 -30.33 5.56
C ASP A 655 32.05 -30.83 6.62
N PRO A 656 32.54 -31.15 7.84
CA PRO A 656 31.68 -31.51 8.95
C PRO A 656 30.87 -30.35 9.53
N SER A 657 31.09 -29.09 9.11
CA SER A 657 30.52 -27.89 9.71
C SER A 657 29.26 -27.37 9.01
N ASN A 658 29.17 -27.52 7.69
CA ASN A 658 28.07 -27.01 6.88
C ASN A 658 26.71 -27.64 7.28
N LEU A 659 25.73 -26.78 7.57
CA LEU A 659 24.42 -27.19 8.07
C LEU A 659 23.54 -27.84 7.00
N GLU A 660 23.68 -27.47 5.72
CA GLU A 660 22.91 -28.06 4.60
C GLU A 660 23.35 -29.51 4.32
N ILE A 661 24.67 -29.80 4.36
CA ILE A 661 25.17 -31.19 4.31
C ILE A 661 24.59 -31.99 5.48
N ARG A 662 24.53 -31.40 6.68
CA ARG A 662 23.95 -32.02 7.87
C ARG A 662 22.45 -32.26 7.75
N ALA A 663 21.69 -31.32 7.19
CA ALA A 663 20.26 -31.46 6.93
C ALA A 663 19.99 -32.59 5.92
N LEU A 664 20.74 -32.60 4.80
CA LEU A 664 20.66 -33.63 3.76
C LEU A 664 21.02 -35.03 4.31
N TYR A 665 22.06 -35.15 5.15
CA TYR A 665 22.39 -36.42 5.79
C TYR A 665 21.33 -36.87 6.82
N GLY A 666 20.74 -35.94 7.57
CA GLY A 666 19.60 -36.22 8.45
C GLY A 666 18.39 -36.74 7.68
N TRP A 667 18.05 -36.10 6.56
CA TRP A 667 16.99 -36.54 5.64
C TRP A 667 17.25 -37.97 5.10
N TYR A 668 18.49 -38.24 4.67
CA TYR A 668 18.93 -39.55 4.22
C TYR A 668 18.77 -40.63 5.30
N LEU A 669 19.17 -40.35 6.55
CA LEU A 669 19.02 -41.27 7.68
C LEU A 669 17.54 -41.56 7.98
N ASN A 670 16.69 -40.53 7.98
CA ASN A 670 15.25 -40.68 8.21
C ASN A 670 14.59 -41.61 7.18
N LYS A 671 14.94 -41.45 5.89
CA LYS A 671 14.40 -42.26 4.79
C LYS A 671 14.78 -43.75 4.87
N ASN A 672 16.00 -44.06 5.33
CA ASN A 672 16.60 -45.39 5.19
C ASN A 672 16.66 -46.23 6.49
N LYS A 673 16.30 -45.65 7.66
CA LYS A 673 16.41 -46.35 8.94
C LYS A 673 15.30 -47.37 9.18
N LYS A 674 15.64 -48.39 10.00
CA LYS A 674 14.63 -49.24 10.67
C LYS A 674 14.19 -48.52 11.94
N ARG A 675 12.87 -48.40 12.17
CA ARG A 675 12.33 -47.74 13.36
C ARG A 675 12.65 -48.52 14.64
N THR A 676 12.99 -47.81 15.71
CA THR A 676 13.31 -48.39 17.02
C THR A 676 12.66 -47.57 18.14
N LEU A 677 12.20 -48.25 19.20
CA LEU A 677 11.62 -47.59 20.38
C LEU A 677 12.69 -47.04 21.35
N GLN A 678 13.97 -47.35 21.10
CA GLN A 678 15.11 -46.99 21.93
C GLN A 678 15.90 -45.84 21.29
N LEU A 679 15.45 -44.61 21.57
CA LEU A 679 15.98 -43.36 20.98
C LEU A 679 17.51 -43.29 20.92
N SER A 680 18.19 -43.68 22.01
CA SER A 680 19.66 -43.64 22.14
C SER A 680 20.43 -44.53 21.16
N GLU A 681 19.76 -45.46 20.48
CA GLU A 681 20.33 -46.34 19.45
C GLU A 681 20.05 -45.85 18.02
N ASP A 682 19.14 -44.88 17.83
CA ASP A 682 18.87 -44.30 16.52
C ASP A 682 20.06 -43.43 16.06
N GLN A 683 20.53 -43.68 14.83
CA GLN A 683 21.59 -42.93 14.19
C GLN A 683 21.15 -41.49 13.87
N GLU A 684 19.88 -41.28 13.54
CA GLU A 684 19.32 -39.96 13.29
C GLU A 684 19.34 -39.10 14.55
N GLN A 685 18.98 -39.67 15.72
CA GLN A 685 19.07 -38.92 16.99
C GLN A 685 20.52 -38.52 17.29
N ARG A 686 21.47 -39.43 17.05
CA ARG A 686 22.90 -39.16 17.29
C ARG A 686 23.41 -38.04 16.39
N HIS A 687 23.00 -38.01 15.14
CA HIS A 687 23.36 -36.95 14.19
C HIS A 687 22.80 -35.59 14.58
N TYR A 688 21.48 -35.45 14.77
CA TYR A 688 20.89 -34.17 15.19
C TYR A 688 21.41 -33.72 16.56
N LYS A 689 21.57 -34.64 17.53
CA LYS A 689 22.16 -34.32 18.83
C LYS A 689 23.61 -33.84 18.68
N HIS A 690 24.38 -34.38 17.75
CA HIS A 690 25.73 -33.89 17.47
C HIS A 690 25.67 -32.46 16.93
N THR A 691 24.92 -32.21 15.84
CA THR A 691 24.72 -30.87 15.26
C THR A 691 24.34 -29.83 16.33
N LEU A 692 23.33 -30.15 17.16
CA LEU A 692 22.80 -29.28 18.22
C LEU A 692 23.69 -29.13 19.46
N MET A 693 24.80 -29.87 19.55
CA MET A 693 25.76 -29.78 20.67
C MET A 693 27.15 -29.30 20.27
N THR A 694 27.56 -29.45 19.00
CA THR A 694 28.92 -29.14 18.54
C THR A 694 29.02 -28.06 17.46
N TYR A 695 27.92 -27.70 16.77
CA TYR A 695 27.93 -26.67 15.72
C TYR A 695 26.96 -25.52 16.06
N ASP A 696 25.65 -25.70 15.85
CA ASP A 696 24.64 -24.72 16.28
C ASP A 696 23.51 -25.37 17.07
N LYS A 697 23.27 -24.81 18.25
CA LYS A 697 22.19 -25.13 19.19
C LYS A 697 20.81 -24.74 18.66
N HIS A 698 20.73 -23.83 17.70
CA HIS A 698 19.49 -23.25 17.19
C HIS A 698 19.11 -23.74 15.78
N ASP A 699 19.83 -24.72 15.23
CA ASP A 699 19.53 -25.31 13.93
C ASP A 699 18.06 -25.79 13.86
N ILE A 700 17.28 -25.03 13.11
CA ILE A 700 15.85 -25.23 12.88
C ILE A 700 15.58 -26.62 12.30
N TYR A 701 16.45 -27.13 11.42
CA TYR A 701 16.28 -28.44 10.81
C TYR A 701 16.49 -29.56 11.83
N SER A 702 17.62 -29.59 12.55
CA SER A 702 17.86 -30.61 13.58
C SER A 702 16.87 -30.53 14.74
N LEU A 703 16.42 -29.33 15.16
CA LEU A 703 15.35 -29.19 16.17
C LEU A 703 14.02 -29.79 15.65
N THR A 704 13.64 -29.52 14.41
CA THR A 704 12.41 -30.04 13.79
C THR A 704 12.48 -31.56 13.60
N GLY A 705 13.62 -32.08 13.15
CA GLY A 705 13.90 -33.51 13.06
C GLY A 705 13.83 -34.23 14.42
N MET A 706 14.38 -33.61 15.48
CA MET A 706 14.25 -34.10 16.85
C MET A 706 12.80 -34.11 17.36
N GLY A 707 12.00 -33.09 17.03
CA GLY A 707 10.56 -33.08 17.31
C GLY A 707 9.83 -34.23 16.62
N ASN A 708 10.04 -34.39 15.31
CA ASN A 708 9.46 -35.45 14.49
C ASN A 708 9.85 -36.86 14.98
N LEU A 709 11.11 -37.06 15.36
CA LEU A 709 11.61 -38.32 15.92
C LEU A 709 10.92 -38.68 17.25
N ASN A 710 10.83 -37.73 18.18
CA ASN A 710 10.16 -37.95 19.47
C ASN A 710 8.67 -38.28 19.25
N MET A 711 8.01 -37.61 18.30
CA MET A 711 6.62 -37.93 17.92
C MET A 711 6.48 -39.34 17.34
N ALA A 712 7.36 -39.75 16.43
CA ALA A 712 7.31 -41.09 15.83
C ALA A 712 7.40 -42.20 16.89
N VAL A 713 8.33 -42.08 17.84
CA VAL A 713 8.44 -43.03 18.96
C VAL A 713 7.28 -42.91 19.95
N ALA A 714 6.74 -41.70 20.16
CA ALA A 714 5.53 -41.50 20.97
C ALA A 714 4.25 -42.11 20.34
N ARG A 715 4.23 -42.39 19.03
CA ARG A 715 3.15 -43.13 18.37
C ARG A 715 3.28 -44.65 18.59
N GLU A 716 4.50 -45.16 18.59
CA GLU A 716 4.82 -46.60 18.67
C GLU A 716 4.93 -47.14 20.11
N LEU A 717 4.97 -46.27 21.12
CA LEU A 717 4.92 -46.68 22.53
C LEU A 717 3.57 -47.35 22.91
N PRO A 718 3.59 -48.47 23.69
CA PRO A 718 2.39 -49.16 24.18
C PRO A 718 1.40 -48.28 24.95
N ARG A 719 0.17 -48.78 25.16
CA ARG A 719 -0.93 -48.02 25.76
C ARG A 719 -1.56 -48.68 26.99
N ASP A 720 -1.07 -49.86 27.35
CA ASP A 720 -1.80 -50.88 28.13
C ASP A 720 -1.61 -50.74 29.64
N THR A 721 -0.62 -49.94 30.06
CA THR A 721 -0.40 -49.55 31.47
C THR A 721 -0.36 -48.03 31.59
N ASP A 722 -0.77 -47.50 32.74
CA ASP A 722 -0.67 -46.06 33.00
C ASP A 722 0.78 -45.55 32.94
N GLN A 723 1.78 -46.39 33.28
CA GLN A 723 3.19 -46.03 33.14
C GLN A 723 3.63 -45.92 31.66
N HIS A 724 3.13 -46.77 30.76
CA HIS A 724 3.36 -46.61 29.32
C HIS A 724 2.68 -45.35 28.78
N LYS A 725 1.44 -45.08 29.21
CA LYS A 725 0.69 -43.86 28.87
C LYS A 725 1.39 -42.59 29.36
N GLU A 726 1.90 -42.58 30.58
CA GLU A 726 2.70 -41.48 31.14
C GLU A 726 4.01 -41.26 30.37
N ARG A 727 4.77 -42.34 30.10
CA ARG A 727 5.98 -42.29 29.26
C ARG A 727 5.67 -41.74 27.86
N ARG A 728 4.52 -42.11 27.28
CA ARG A 728 4.07 -41.63 25.97
C ARG A 728 3.80 -40.11 26.00
N THR A 729 2.99 -39.63 26.94
CA THR A 729 2.70 -38.19 27.10
C THR A 729 3.96 -37.38 27.38
N LYS A 730 4.88 -37.89 28.23
CA LYS A 730 6.22 -37.28 28.44
C LYS A 730 7.07 -37.20 27.17
N THR A 731 6.85 -38.10 26.20
CA THR A 731 7.57 -38.09 24.91
C THR A 731 6.92 -37.11 23.92
N TYR A 732 5.58 -37.00 23.90
CA TYR A 732 4.89 -35.92 23.16
C TYR A 732 5.23 -34.53 23.69
N MET A 733 5.32 -34.34 25.02
CA MET A 733 5.76 -33.07 25.61
C MET A 733 7.15 -32.66 25.10
N ARG A 734 8.12 -33.58 25.07
CA ARG A 734 9.45 -33.33 24.49
C ARG A 734 9.40 -32.98 23.01
N ALA A 735 8.53 -33.61 22.22
CA ALA A 735 8.35 -33.23 20.81
C ALA A 735 7.86 -31.78 20.69
N VAL A 736 6.86 -31.39 21.49
CA VAL A 736 6.37 -30.00 21.57
C VAL A 736 7.46 -29.05 22.06
N GLU A 737 8.27 -29.40 23.06
CA GLU A 737 9.41 -28.59 23.52
C GLU A 737 10.47 -28.34 22.43
N PHE A 738 10.56 -29.17 21.39
CA PHE A 738 11.43 -28.91 20.23
C PHE A 738 10.74 -27.99 19.21
N PHE A 739 9.48 -28.26 18.86
CA PHE A 739 8.73 -27.42 17.92
C PHE A 739 8.47 -26.00 18.44
N ASP A 740 8.21 -25.84 19.74
CA ASP A 740 8.04 -24.56 20.43
C ASP A 740 9.32 -23.72 20.36
N LYS A 741 10.50 -24.35 20.53
CA LYS A 741 11.79 -23.69 20.32
C LYS A 741 12.00 -23.28 18.86
N VAL A 742 11.56 -24.08 17.89
CA VAL A 742 11.61 -23.68 16.47
C VAL A 742 10.71 -22.48 16.22
N LEU A 743 9.49 -22.44 16.75
CA LEU A 743 8.58 -21.29 16.57
C LEU A 743 9.01 -20.02 17.33
N MET A 744 9.82 -20.15 18.39
CA MET A 744 10.49 -19.01 19.04
C MET A 744 11.67 -18.46 18.22
N LEU A 745 12.24 -19.24 17.30
CA LEU A 745 13.36 -18.83 16.43
C LEU A 745 12.85 -18.35 15.07
N ASP A 746 11.90 -19.08 14.47
CA ASP A 746 11.19 -18.74 13.24
C ASP A 746 9.67 -18.92 13.45
N PRO A 747 8.94 -17.83 13.77
CA PRO A 747 7.49 -17.84 13.88
C PRO A 747 6.74 -18.17 12.57
N LYS A 748 7.42 -18.10 11.41
CA LYS A 748 6.85 -18.47 10.10
C LYS A 748 6.99 -19.99 9.83
N ASN A 749 7.64 -20.77 10.70
CA ASN A 749 7.95 -22.18 10.44
C ASN A 749 6.71 -23.10 10.38
N ALA A 750 6.30 -23.46 9.16
CA ALA A 750 5.11 -24.25 8.95
C ALA A 750 5.22 -25.71 9.46
N TYR A 751 6.40 -26.31 9.43
CA TYR A 751 6.61 -27.71 9.83
C TYR A 751 6.57 -27.90 11.35
N ALA A 752 7.14 -26.97 12.12
CA ALA A 752 7.04 -27.00 13.58
C ALA A 752 5.60 -26.82 14.07
N ALA A 753 4.85 -25.88 13.46
CA ALA A 753 3.43 -25.71 13.71
C ALA A 753 2.62 -26.96 13.31
N GLN A 754 2.94 -27.60 12.17
CA GLN A 754 2.32 -28.87 11.75
C GLN A 754 2.57 -29.96 12.81
N GLY A 755 3.81 -30.06 13.31
CA GLY A 755 4.20 -30.99 14.36
C GLY A 755 3.43 -30.79 15.67
N MET A 756 3.25 -29.54 16.10
CA MET A 756 2.40 -29.20 17.25
C MET A 756 0.93 -29.56 17.03
N GLY A 757 0.38 -29.30 15.83
CA GLY A 757 -1.00 -29.68 15.48
C GLY A 757 -1.24 -31.19 15.62
N ILE A 758 -0.28 -32.02 15.18
CA ILE A 758 -0.35 -33.48 15.34
C ILE A 758 -0.29 -33.87 16.83
N ALA A 759 0.65 -33.31 17.59
CA ALA A 759 0.81 -33.62 19.02
C ALA A 759 -0.44 -33.25 19.85
N MET A 760 -1.12 -32.14 19.53
CA MET A 760 -2.39 -31.77 20.16
C MET A 760 -3.53 -32.74 19.82
N ALA A 761 -3.60 -33.21 18.57
CA ALA A 761 -4.60 -34.18 18.13
C ALA A 761 -4.40 -35.58 18.74
N GLU A 762 -3.16 -36.04 18.93
CA GLU A 762 -2.86 -37.42 19.34
C GLU A 762 -2.73 -37.62 20.86
N ASP A 763 -2.13 -36.67 21.59
CA ASP A 763 -1.96 -36.79 23.04
C ASP A 763 -3.14 -36.18 23.81
N LYS A 764 -3.43 -34.90 23.57
CA LYS A 764 -4.50 -34.15 24.25
C LYS A 764 -5.90 -34.41 23.67
N LYS A 765 -5.98 -34.97 22.46
CA LYS A 765 -7.21 -35.14 21.66
C LYS A 765 -7.93 -33.84 21.32
N ASP A 766 -7.23 -32.69 21.35
CA ASP A 766 -7.79 -31.41 20.91
C ASP A 766 -7.76 -31.30 19.38
N THR A 767 -8.68 -32.04 18.77
CA THR A 767 -9.00 -31.95 17.34
C THR A 767 -9.48 -30.55 16.92
N SER A 768 -9.96 -29.71 17.85
CA SER A 768 -10.47 -28.37 17.53
C SER A 768 -9.34 -27.35 17.36
N ALA A 769 -8.31 -27.41 18.21
CA ALA A 769 -7.07 -26.64 18.03
C ALA A 769 -6.29 -27.14 16.81
N ALA A 770 -6.20 -28.46 16.62
CA ALA A 770 -5.50 -29.06 15.48
C ALA A 770 -6.10 -28.62 14.12
N VAL A 771 -7.43 -28.55 13.97
CA VAL A 771 -8.05 -27.99 12.75
C VAL A 771 -7.59 -26.56 12.49
N LYS A 772 -7.62 -25.67 13.51
CA LYS A 772 -7.22 -24.26 13.33
C LYS A 772 -5.79 -24.13 12.80
N ILE A 773 -4.86 -24.84 13.44
CA ILE A 773 -3.46 -24.89 13.06
C ILE A 773 -3.33 -25.39 11.61
N PHE A 774 -3.87 -26.55 11.28
CA PHE A 774 -3.75 -27.09 9.92
C PHE A 774 -4.48 -26.25 8.85
N THR A 775 -5.56 -25.53 9.19
CA THR A 775 -6.20 -24.60 8.23
C THR A 775 -5.32 -23.39 7.91
N GLN A 776 -4.53 -22.90 8.86
CA GLN A 776 -3.55 -21.83 8.60
C GLN A 776 -2.36 -22.34 7.77
N LEU A 777 -1.95 -23.60 7.99
CA LEU A 777 -0.82 -24.23 7.29
C LEU A 777 -1.16 -24.78 5.90
N ARG A 778 -2.45 -24.79 5.52
CA ARG A 778 -2.96 -25.30 4.24
C ARG A 778 -2.36 -24.60 3.02
N GLU A 779 -2.08 -23.30 3.17
CA GLU A 779 -1.58 -22.43 2.10
C GLU A 779 -0.06 -22.26 2.11
N SER A 780 0.60 -22.39 3.27
CA SER A 780 2.07 -22.31 3.36
C SER A 780 2.77 -23.61 2.94
N ILE A 781 2.18 -24.78 3.22
CA ILE A 781 2.74 -26.07 2.81
C ILE A 781 2.11 -26.51 1.47
N LYS A 782 2.88 -26.39 0.38
CA LYS A 782 2.46 -26.87 -0.96
C LYS A 782 2.16 -28.39 -0.98
N ASP A 783 2.82 -29.17 -0.12
CA ASP A 783 2.75 -30.64 0.00
C ASP A 783 1.38 -31.21 0.48
N ALA A 784 1.17 -32.50 0.23
CA ALA A 784 -0.02 -33.26 0.59
C ALA A 784 -0.17 -33.53 2.10
N SER A 785 0.90 -33.53 2.90
CA SER A 785 0.87 -33.94 4.33
C SER A 785 -0.12 -33.15 5.19
N VAL A 786 -0.28 -31.84 4.99
CA VAL A 786 -1.29 -31.03 5.71
C VAL A 786 -2.72 -31.48 5.36
N HIS A 787 -2.97 -31.80 4.09
CA HIS A 787 -4.28 -32.25 3.61
C HIS A 787 -4.60 -33.66 4.13
N ILE A 788 -3.61 -34.56 4.21
CA ILE A 788 -3.74 -35.86 4.88
C ILE A 788 -4.07 -35.69 6.37
N ASN A 789 -3.39 -34.78 7.07
CA ASN A 789 -3.62 -34.52 8.50
C ASN A 789 -5.00 -33.87 8.77
N LEU A 790 -5.44 -32.93 7.94
CA LEU A 790 -6.83 -32.42 7.94
C LEU A 790 -7.83 -33.56 7.69
N GLY A 791 -7.56 -34.42 6.71
CA GLY A 791 -8.32 -35.63 6.43
C GLY A 791 -8.51 -36.50 7.67
N HIS A 792 -7.43 -36.82 8.39
CA HIS A 792 -7.46 -37.58 9.64
C HIS A 792 -8.31 -36.88 10.72
N VAL A 793 -8.07 -35.59 10.99
CA VAL A 793 -8.76 -34.86 12.05
C VAL A 793 -10.26 -34.67 11.75
N PHE A 794 -10.65 -34.39 10.49
CA PHE A 794 -12.06 -34.36 10.09
C PHE A 794 -12.74 -35.73 10.20
N CYS A 795 -11.98 -36.82 10.00
CA CYS A 795 -12.49 -38.19 10.18
C CYS A 795 -12.87 -38.47 11.64
N GLU A 796 -12.03 -38.06 12.60
CA GLU A 796 -12.31 -38.21 14.04
C GLU A 796 -13.39 -37.23 14.53
N LEU A 797 -13.48 -36.04 13.94
CA LEU A 797 -14.62 -35.11 14.10
C LEU A 797 -15.91 -35.57 13.40
N LYS A 798 -15.88 -36.71 12.69
CA LYS A 798 -16.99 -37.28 11.91
C LYS A 798 -17.53 -36.39 10.78
N GLN A 799 -16.76 -35.38 10.36
CA GLN A 799 -17.06 -34.51 9.22
C GLN A 799 -16.57 -35.18 7.93
N TYR A 800 -17.16 -36.33 7.58
CA TYR A 800 -16.61 -37.21 6.55
C TYR A 800 -16.56 -36.60 5.15
N SER A 801 -17.46 -35.68 4.77
CA SER A 801 -17.37 -34.98 3.48
C SER A 801 -16.07 -34.17 3.37
N LYS A 802 -15.77 -33.31 4.35
CA LYS A 802 -14.52 -32.55 4.42
C LYS A 802 -13.29 -33.43 4.51
N SER A 803 -13.40 -34.57 5.20
CA SER A 803 -12.34 -35.58 5.27
C SER A 803 -12.02 -36.13 3.87
N ILE A 804 -13.06 -36.50 3.12
CA ILE A 804 -12.98 -36.94 1.71
C ILE A 804 -12.38 -35.85 0.83
N GLU A 805 -12.93 -34.62 0.85
CA GLU A 805 -12.44 -33.46 0.09
C GLU A 805 -10.93 -33.22 0.30
N ASN A 806 -10.45 -33.33 1.56
CA ASN A 806 -9.04 -33.12 1.88
C ASN A 806 -8.15 -34.29 1.44
N TYR A 807 -8.60 -35.55 1.52
CA TYR A 807 -7.84 -36.68 0.98
C TYR A 807 -7.82 -36.70 -0.56
N GLU A 808 -8.88 -36.24 -1.23
CA GLU A 808 -8.93 -36.09 -2.69
C GLU A 808 -7.95 -35.01 -3.15
N LEU A 809 -7.91 -33.85 -2.48
CA LEU A 809 -6.88 -32.82 -2.69
C LEU A 809 -5.45 -33.33 -2.40
N ALA A 810 -5.27 -34.15 -1.35
CA ALA A 810 -3.98 -34.79 -1.06
C ALA A 810 -3.54 -35.75 -2.19
N LEU A 811 -4.48 -36.53 -2.75
CA LEU A 811 -4.21 -37.47 -3.84
C LEU A 811 -3.93 -36.74 -5.17
N GLN A 812 -4.56 -35.58 -5.41
CA GLN A 812 -4.25 -34.70 -6.55
C GLN A 812 -2.87 -34.05 -6.43
N LYS A 813 -2.47 -33.63 -5.23
CA LYS A 813 -1.15 -33.00 -4.96
C LYS A 813 0.01 -34.00 -4.97
N SER A 814 -0.25 -35.29 -4.82
CA SER A 814 0.81 -36.30 -4.71
C SER A 814 1.32 -36.74 -6.08
N ARG A 815 2.62 -36.51 -6.37
CA ARG A 815 3.29 -36.84 -7.67
C ARG A 815 3.21 -38.33 -8.04
N GLN A 816 2.94 -39.20 -7.06
CA GLN A 816 2.52 -40.59 -7.25
C GLN A 816 1.23 -40.83 -6.45
N LYS A 817 0.30 -41.64 -6.97
CA LYS A 817 -0.94 -41.99 -6.27
C LYS A 817 -0.65 -42.91 -5.08
N ASP A 818 -0.42 -42.32 -3.92
CA ASP A 818 -0.04 -43.06 -2.70
C ASP A 818 -1.18 -44.03 -2.28
N PRO A 819 -0.92 -45.35 -2.25
CA PRO A 819 -1.86 -46.35 -1.77
C PRO A 819 -2.36 -46.09 -0.34
N GLN A 820 -1.55 -45.46 0.51
CA GLN A 820 -1.93 -45.13 1.88
C GLN A 820 -2.96 -43.99 1.94
N ILE A 821 -2.87 -42.98 1.05
CA ILE A 821 -3.91 -41.94 0.91
C ILE A 821 -5.20 -42.59 0.39
N MET A 822 -5.11 -43.46 -0.63
CA MET A 822 -6.26 -44.21 -1.15
C MET A 822 -6.94 -45.06 -0.08
N ALA A 823 -6.17 -45.75 0.77
CA ALA A 823 -6.70 -46.53 1.89
C ALA A 823 -7.36 -45.65 2.97
N CYS A 824 -6.80 -44.47 3.29
CA CYS A 824 -7.40 -43.51 4.21
C CYS A 824 -8.70 -42.89 3.65
N LEU A 825 -8.73 -42.55 2.36
CA LEU A 825 -9.93 -42.08 1.64
C LEU A 825 -11.00 -43.18 1.60
N GLY A 826 -10.61 -44.43 1.30
CA GLY A 826 -11.49 -45.60 1.36
C GLY A 826 -12.09 -45.82 2.75
N ARG A 827 -11.30 -45.65 3.82
CA ARG A 827 -11.77 -45.64 5.22
C ARG A 827 -12.76 -44.50 5.49
N ALA A 828 -12.52 -43.30 4.95
CA ALA A 828 -13.42 -42.16 5.12
C ALA A 828 -14.78 -42.41 4.46
N TRP A 829 -14.79 -42.91 3.21
CA TRP A 829 -16.00 -43.36 2.52
C TRP A 829 -16.72 -44.50 3.26
N LEU A 830 -15.99 -45.47 3.82
CA LEU A 830 -16.57 -46.55 4.63
C LEU A 830 -17.27 -46.03 5.89
N LEU A 831 -16.66 -45.08 6.59
CA LEU A 831 -17.24 -44.46 7.79
C LEU A 831 -18.45 -43.59 7.44
N ARG A 832 -18.40 -42.89 6.30
CA ARG A 832 -19.53 -42.13 5.74
C ARG A 832 -20.69 -43.04 5.37
N GLY A 833 -20.45 -44.11 4.61
CA GLY A 833 -21.43 -45.13 4.25
C GLY A 833 -22.11 -45.76 5.47
N ARG A 834 -21.37 -46.00 6.56
CA ARG A 834 -21.94 -46.47 7.83
C ARG A 834 -22.83 -45.45 8.55
N ALA A 835 -22.51 -44.16 8.45
CA ALA A 835 -23.29 -43.08 9.05
C ALA A 835 -24.57 -42.76 8.26
N GLU A 836 -24.45 -42.66 6.93
CA GLU A 836 -25.54 -42.27 6.01
C GLU A 836 -26.34 -43.48 5.49
N ARG A 837 -25.83 -44.71 5.67
CA ARG A 837 -26.38 -46.00 5.19
C ARG A 837 -26.48 -46.16 3.66
N ASN A 838 -26.02 -45.18 2.87
CA ASN A 838 -26.01 -45.22 1.41
C ASN A 838 -25.07 -46.31 0.84
N LEU A 839 -25.56 -47.11 -0.11
CA LEU A 839 -24.83 -48.20 -0.77
C LEU A 839 -23.75 -47.69 -1.72
N GLU A 840 -24.00 -46.59 -2.45
CA GLU A 840 -23.05 -45.98 -3.39
C GLU A 840 -21.71 -45.64 -2.68
N HIS A 841 -21.75 -45.26 -1.41
CA HIS A 841 -20.56 -44.92 -0.60
C HIS A 841 -19.78 -46.16 -0.12
N PHE A 842 -20.43 -47.31 0.03
CA PHE A 842 -19.72 -48.58 0.28
C PHE A 842 -19.06 -49.12 -1.01
N GLN A 843 -19.66 -48.90 -2.17
CA GLN A 843 -19.06 -49.25 -3.47
C GLN A 843 -17.81 -48.40 -3.72
N MET A 844 -17.88 -47.06 -3.59
CA MET A 844 -16.71 -46.17 -3.69
C MET A 844 -15.60 -46.53 -2.69
N SER A 845 -15.96 -46.91 -1.46
CA SER A 845 -15.00 -47.40 -0.47
C SER A 845 -14.29 -48.69 -0.91
N LEU A 846 -15.01 -49.61 -1.54
CA LEU A 846 -14.47 -50.88 -2.04
C LEU A 846 -13.54 -50.66 -3.23
N ASP A 847 -13.96 -49.82 -4.20
CA ASP A 847 -13.20 -49.59 -5.43
C ASP A 847 -11.89 -48.84 -5.16
N LEU A 848 -11.89 -47.85 -4.26
CA LEU A 848 -10.66 -47.20 -3.77
C LEU A 848 -9.74 -48.16 -3.00
N SER A 849 -10.32 -49.11 -2.25
CA SER A 849 -9.53 -50.14 -1.54
C SER A 849 -8.91 -51.15 -2.51
N LYS A 850 -9.61 -51.47 -3.61
CA LYS A 850 -9.10 -52.31 -4.71
C LYS A 850 -7.95 -51.60 -5.44
N GLN A 851 -8.09 -50.33 -5.81
CA GLN A 851 -7.01 -49.52 -6.41
C GLN A 851 -5.77 -49.41 -5.51
N ALA A 852 -5.95 -49.23 -4.19
CA ALA A 852 -4.84 -49.24 -3.23
C ALA A 852 -4.10 -50.60 -3.19
N LEU A 853 -4.83 -51.71 -3.32
CA LEU A 853 -4.27 -53.05 -3.38
C LEU A 853 -3.60 -53.36 -4.73
N GLU A 854 -4.18 -52.94 -5.86
CA GLU A 854 -3.59 -53.05 -7.20
C GLU A 854 -2.23 -52.32 -7.28
N THR A 855 -2.12 -51.17 -6.63
CA THR A 855 -0.89 -50.37 -6.58
C THR A 855 0.15 -50.92 -5.59
N ALA A 856 -0.25 -51.77 -4.63
CA ALA A 856 0.63 -52.35 -3.61
C ALA A 856 0.16 -53.77 -3.17
N PRO A 857 0.27 -54.79 -4.04
CA PRO A 857 -0.38 -56.10 -3.87
C PRO A 857 0.16 -56.93 -2.70
N ASP A 858 1.38 -56.65 -2.24
CA ASP A 858 2.04 -57.34 -1.13
C ASP A 858 1.56 -56.87 0.25
N ASN A 859 0.88 -55.71 0.34
CA ASN A 859 0.46 -55.16 1.62
C ASN A 859 -0.76 -55.88 2.20
N ILE A 860 -0.51 -56.76 3.17
CA ILE A 860 -1.52 -57.55 3.90
C ILE A 860 -2.62 -56.65 4.49
N ASN A 861 -2.31 -55.41 4.87
CA ASN A 861 -3.31 -54.46 5.39
C ASN A 861 -4.32 -54.03 4.33
N PHE A 862 -3.89 -53.85 3.07
CA PHE A 862 -4.79 -53.48 1.98
C PHE A 862 -5.67 -54.67 1.56
N ARG A 863 -5.12 -55.91 1.56
CA ARG A 863 -5.93 -57.14 1.39
C ARG A 863 -7.02 -57.24 2.48
N PHE A 864 -6.66 -56.95 3.73
CA PHE A 864 -7.63 -56.92 4.84
C PHE A 864 -8.70 -55.83 4.65
N ASN A 865 -8.32 -54.63 4.20
CA ASN A 865 -9.25 -53.53 3.95
C ASN A 865 -10.26 -53.87 2.85
N VAL A 866 -9.83 -54.49 1.75
CA VAL A 866 -10.73 -54.97 0.67
C VAL A 866 -11.71 -56.01 1.20
N ALA A 867 -11.22 -57.07 1.86
CA ALA A 867 -12.08 -58.12 2.43
C ALA A 867 -13.08 -57.57 3.47
N PHE A 868 -12.67 -56.58 4.27
CA PHE A 868 -13.54 -55.90 5.23
C PHE A 868 -14.57 -54.98 4.56
N ALA A 869 -14.21 -54.28 3.50
CA ALA A 869 -15.14 -53.51 2.69
C ALA A 869 -16.20 -54.43 2.05
N GLN A 870 -15.79 -55.53 1.40
CA GLN A 870 -16.69 -56.55 0.84
C GLN A 870 -17.63 -57.14 1.90
N GLN A 871 -17.11 -57.58 3.05
CA GLN A 871 -17.93 -58.13 4.14
C GLN A 871 -18.94 -57.11 4.68
N THR A 872 -18.60 -55.83 4.73
CA THR A 872 -19.49 -54.80 5.29
C THR A 872 -20.50 -54.27 4.27
N LEU A 873 -20.16 -54.27 2.96
CA LEU A 873 -21.11 -54.12 1.87
C LEU A 873 -22.14 -55.27 1.89
N ALA A 874 -21.69 -56.52 1.99
CA ALA A 874 -22.57 -57.69 2.14
C ALA A 874 -23.49 -57.58 3.36
N GLN A 875 -22.98 -57.14 4.52
CA GLN A 875 -23.80 -56.91 5.72
C GLN A 875 -24.86 -55.81 5.50
N GLN A 876 -24.55 -54.75 4.74
CA GLN A 876 -25.48 -53.68 4.41
C GLN A 876 -26.52 -54.11 3.35
N MET A 877 -26.14 -54.98 2.41
CA MET A 877 -27.05 -55.61 1.45
C MET A 877 -27.97 -56.64 2.10
N ILE A 878 -27.63 -57.19 3.27
CA ILE A 878 -28.58 -57.94 4.11
C ILE A 878 -29.55 -56.97 4.83
N SER A 879 -29.07 -55.82 5.32
CA SER A 879 -29.83 -54.95 6.25
C SER A 879 -30.83 -53.97 5.59
N GLN A 880 -30.57 -53.52 4.36
CA GLN A 880 -31.46 -52.58 3.64
C GLN A 880 -32.80 -53.24 3.23
N PRO A 881 -33.89 -52.47 3.00
CA PRO A 881 -35.12 -52.96 2.39
C PRO A 881 -34.93 -53.39 0.92
N GLU A 882 -35.82 -54.24 0.42
CA GLU A 882 -35.82 -54.77 -0.97
C GLU A 882 -35.96 -53.65 -2.03
N ALA A 883 -36.71 -52.59 -1.72
CA ALA A 883 -36.88 -51.42 -2.60
C ALA A 883 -35.60 -50.57 -2.80
N ASN A 884 -34.55 -50.80 -2.01
CA ASN A 884 -33.28 -50.06 -2.07
C ASN A 884 -32.14 -50.89 -2.69
N LYS A 885 -32.45 -52.00 -3.37
CA LYS A 885 -31.48 -52.93 -3.95
C LYS A 885 -31.90 -53.34 -5.36
N THR A 886 -30.97 -53.95 -6.09
CA THR A 886 -31.25 -54.78 -7.27
C THR A 886 -30.87 -56.23 -6.99
N LEU A 887 -31.44 -57.19 -7.72
CA LEU A 887 -31.00 -58.59 -7.68
C LEU A 887 -29.50 -58.74 -8.03
N GLU A 888 -29.04 -57.98 -9.03
CA GLU A 888 -27.63 -57.96 -9.49
C GLU A 888 -26.66 -57.52 -8.38
N ASP A 889 -27.01 -56.46 -7.62
CA ASP A 889 -26.20 -55.97 -6.49
C ASP A 889 -26.06 -57.01 -5.38
N VAL A 890 -27.12 -57.77 -5.08
CA VAL A 890 -27.11 -58.80 -4.04
C VAL A 890 -26.34 -60.04 -4.50
N GLU A 891 -26.48 -60.44 -5.77
CA GLU A 891 -25.66 -61.50 -6.36
C GLU A 891 -24.17 -61.13 -6.41
N LYS A 892 -23.84 -59.91 -6.86
CA LYS A 892 -22.47 -59.38 -6.85
C LYS A 892 -21.90 -59.38 -5.45
N SER A 893 -22.68 -58.93 -4.46
CA SER A 893 -22.27 -58.93 -3.05
C SER A 893 -22.07 -60.33 -2.47
N SER A 894 -22.77 -61.35 -2.99
CA SER A 894 -22.52 -62.76 -2.65
C SER A 894 -21.18 -63.26 -3.20
N LYS A 895 -20.84 -62.88 -4.45
CA LYS A 895 -19.57 -63.20 -5.12
C LYS A 895 -18.39 -62.47 -4.43
N ASP A 896 -18.52 -61.17 -4.14
CA ASP A 896 -17.54 -60.39 -3.35
C ASP A 896 -17.38 -60.93 -1.91
N LEU A 897 -18.42 -61.50 -1.28
CA LEU A 897 -18.31 -62.10 0.06
C LEU A 897 -17.49 -63.40 0.06
N ASP A 898 -17.62 -64.25 -0.97
CA ASP A 898 -16.80 -65.46 -1.08
C ASP A 898 -15.30 -65.13 -1.24
N ILE A 899 -14.99 -64.15 -2.09
CA ILE A 899 -13.63 -63.58 -2.24
C ILE A 899 -13.09 -63.05 -0.89
N ALA A 900 -13.95 -62.38 -0.10
CA ALA A 900 -13.57 -61.87 1.21
C ALA A 900 -13.27 -63.00 2.23
N ILE A 901 -14.04 -64.10 2.21
CA ILE A 901 -13.82 -65.26 3.09
C ILE A 901 -12.48 -65.93 2.76
N GLU A 902 -12.17 -66.12 1.48
CA GLU A 902 -10.88 -66.67 1.04
C GLU A 902 -9.72 -65.74 1.44
N SER A 903 -9.86 -64.44 1.18
CA SER A 903 -8.88 -63.41 1.57
C SER A 903 -8.59 -63.41 3.07
N PHE A 904 -9.62 -63.49 3.93
CA PHE A 904 -9.42 -63.58 5.38
C PHE A 904 -8.67 -64.86 5.80
N LEU A 905 -8.92 -65.99 5.14
CA LEU A 905 -8.21 -67.24 5.40
C LEU A 905 -6.76 -67.24 4.90
N GLU A 906 -6.42 -66.47 3.86
CA GLU A 906 -5.02 -66.20 3.50
C GLU A 906 -4.34 -65.31 4.54
N ILE A 907 -4.99 -64.21 4.94
CA ILE A 907 -4.43 -63.27 5.92
C ILE A 907 -4.17 -63.97 7.25
N ALA A 908 -5.06 -64.86 7.71
CA ALA A 908 -4.86 -65.63 8.94
C ALA A 908 -3.61 -66.54 8.87
N LYS A 909 -3.30 -67.13 7.71
CA LYS A 909 -2.10 -67.96 7.49
C LYS A 909 -0.80 -67.15 7.45
N SER A 910 -0.86 -65.85 7.16
CA SER A 910 0.32 -64.99 7.04
C SER A 910 1.13 -64.93 8.36
N PRO A 911 2.45 -64.67 8.32
CA PRO A 911 3.29 -64.67 9.52
C PRO A 911 2.90 -63.56 10.50
N ASN A 912 2.68 -62.34 10.00
CA ASN A 912 2.29 -61.14 10.76
C ASN A 912 0.93 -60.60 10.27
N PRO A 913 -0.19 -61.20 10.71
CA PRO A 913 -1.53 -60.71 10.34
C PRO A 913 -1.86 -59.36 11.04
N PRO A 914 -2.69 -58.49 10.45
CA PRO A 914 -3.02 -57.18 11.05
C PRO A 914 -3.84 -57.25 12.35
N PHE A 915 -4.47 -58.40 12.62
CA PHE A 915 -5.25 -58.70 13.82
C PHE A 915 -4.94 -60.13 14.29
N PRO A 916 -5.24 -60.51 15.56
CA PRO A 916 -5.06 -61.88 16.03
C PRO A 916 -5.73 -62.90 15.12
N ARG A 917 -5.03 -64.00 14.78
CA ARG A 917 -5.50 -65.02 13.81
C ARG A 917 -6.93 -65.48 14.06
N GLY A 918 -7.26 -65.77 15.33
CA GLY A 918 -8.60 -66.22 15.74
C GLY A 918 -9.71 -65.21 15.45
N ASP A 919 -9.45 -63.90 15.49
CA ASP A 919 -10.44 -62.87 15.18
C ASP A 919 -10.73 -62.82 13.67
N ILE A 920 -9.71 -63.06 12.85
CA ILE A 920 -9.81 -63.12 11.39
C ILE A 920 -10.53 -64.41 10.95
N GLU A 921 -10.18 -65.54 11.55
CA GLU A 921 -10.86 -66.82 11.35
C GLU A 921 -12.33 -66.77 11.80
N GLN A 922 -12.64 -66.11 12.92
CA GLN A 922 -14.03 -65.87 13.34
C GLN A 922 -14.81 -65.02 12.33
N ARG A 923 -14.20 -63.99 11.71
CA ARG A 923 -14.83 -63.20 10.64
C ARG A 923 -15.11 -64.03 9.38
N ALA A 924 -14.16 -64.88 8.97
CA ALA A 924 -14.34 -65.80 7.84
C ALA A 924 -15.47 -66.81 8.13
N ASN A 925 -15.50 -67.39 9.32
CA ASN A 925 -16.54 -68.33 9.76
C ASN A 925 -17.93 -67.66 9.86
N MET A 926 -18.00 -66.39 10.29
CA MET A 926 -19.23 -65.59 10.27
C MET A 926 -19.72 -65.36 8.84
N GLY A 927 -18.82 -64.96 7.93
CA GLY A 927 -19.12 -64.82 6.50
C GLY A 927 -19.73 -66.10 5.92
N ARG A 928 -19.03 -67.23 6.13
CA ARG A 928 -19.39 -68.55 5.62
C ARG A 928 -20.72 -69.08 6.16
N ASN A 929 -20.98 -68.95 7.46
CA ASN A 929 -22.09 -69.65 8.12
C ASN A 929 -23.37 -68.82 8.26
N THR A 930 -23.26 -67.51 8.54
CA THR A 930 -24.45 -66.66 8.76
C THR A 930 -24.71 -65.73 7.58
N MET A 931 -23.71 -64.96 7.14
CA MET A 931 -23.91 -63.96 6.08
C MET A 931 -24.27 -64.60 4.73
N LYS A 932 -23.58 -65.68 4.32
CA LYS A 932 -23.89 -66.38 3.05
C LYS A 932 -25.32 -66.94 3.01
N ARG A 933 -25.81 -67.49 4.13
CA ARG A 933 -27.21 -67.96 4.26
C ARG A 933 -28.22 -66.79 4.24
N GLN A 934 -27.87 -65.67 4.86
CA GLN A 934 -28.71 -64.46 4.86
C GLN A 934 -28.77 -63.81 3.47
N LEU A 935 -27.67 -63.80 2.71
CA LEU A 935 -27.65 -63.34 1.32
C LEU A 935 -28.45 -64.26 0.39
N ALA A 936 -28.33 -65.59 0.50
CA ALA A 936 -29.16 -66.51 -0.29
C ALA A 936 -30.66 -66.23 -0.10
N SER A 937 -31.10 -66.10 1.17
CA SER A 937 -32.47 -65.70 1.51
C SER A 937 -32.84 -64.27 1.06
N ALA A 938 -31.88 -63.38 0.84
CA ALA A 938 -32.11 -62.05 0.30
C ALA A 938 -32.23 -62.06 -1.23
N ILE A 939 -31.47 -62.89 -1.93
CA ILE A 939 -31.58 -63.12 -3.39
C ILE A 939 -32.97 -63.67 -3.71
N GLU A 940 -33.43 -64.69 -2.98
CA GLU A 940 -34.78 -65.28 -3.13
C GLU A 940 -35.89 -64.21 -2.99
N ARG A 941 -35.82 -63.40 -1.93
CA ARG A 941 -36.79 -62.33 -1.68
C ARG A 941 -36.72 -61.18 -2.67
N GLN A 942 -35.52 -60.78 -3.10
CA GLN A 942 -35.34 -59.74 -4.11
C GLN A 942 -35.89 -60.18 -5.47
N ALA A 943 -35.62 -61.43 -5.88
CA ALA A 943 -36.17 -62.00 -7.10
C ALA A 943 -37.71 -62.11 -7.04
N GLU A 944 -38.28 -62.45 -5.89
CA GLU A 944 -39.73 -62.37 -5.68
C GLU A 944 -40.28 -60.94 -5.75
N TYR A 945 -39.59 -59.97 -5.13
CA TYR A 945 -39.99 -58.56 -5.12
C TYR A 945 -39.98 -57.96 -6.53
N GLU A 946 -38.91 -58.16 -7.28
CA GLU A 946 -38.76 -57.67 -8.65
C GLU A 946 -39.75 -58.33 -9.61
N ARG A 947 -39.98 -59.65 -9.50
CA ARG A 947 -41.07 -60.33 -10.26
C ARG A 947 -42.44 -59.71 -9.96
N LYS A 948 -42.79 -59.52 -8.68
CA LYS A 948 -44.06 -58.91 -8.27
C LYS A 948 -44.19 -57.45 -8.69
N ASN A 949 -43.07 -56.74 -8.88
CA ASN A 949 -43.08 -55.37 -9.40
C ASN A 949 -43.22 -55.36 -10.93
N ALA A 950 -42.51 -56.25 -11.63
CA ALA A 950 -42.61 -56.42 -13.08
C ALA A 950 -44.04 -56.80 -13.50
N THR A 951 -44.69 -57.78 -12.83
CA THR A 951 -46.08 -58.14 -13.14
C THR A 951 -47.04 -56.97 -12.91
N ARG A 952 -46.86 -56.18 -11.84
CA ARG A 952 -47.66 -54.96 -11.61
C ARG A 952 -47.45 -53.89 -12.67
N ILE A 953 -46.23 -53.74 -13.19
CA ILE A 953 -45.91 -52.80 -14.27
C ILE A 953 -46.54 -53.29 -15.59
N GLU A 954 -46.46 -54.59 -15.89
CA GLU A 954 -47.14 -55.19 -17.04
C GLU A 954 -48.67 -55.09 -16.95
N GLU A 955 -49.26 -55.37 -15.79
CA GLU A 955 -50.70 -55.19 -15.53
C GLU A 955 -51.11 -53.73 -15.74
N ALA A 956 -50.34 -52.77 -15.19
CA ALA A 956 -50.57 -51.33 -15.37
C ALA A 956 -50.31 -50.83 -16.80
N ARG A 957 -49.54 -51.56 -17.61
CA ARG A 957 -49.32 -51.31 -19.04
C ARG A 957 -50.48 -51.86 -19.87
N LYS A 958 -50.84 -53.15 -19.70
CA LYS A 958 -51.98 -53.80 -20.36
C LYS A 958 -53.29 -53.07 -20.07
N MET A 959 -53.49 -52.59 -18.83
CA MET A 959 -54.66 -51.77 -18.45
C MET A 959 -54.67 -50.37 -19.09
N ARG A 960 -53.52 -49.81 -19.50
CA ARG A 960 -53.46 -48.59 -20.31
C ARG A 960 -53.73 -48.88 -21.79
N GLU A 961 -53.10 -49.90 -22.34
CA GLU A 961 -53.27 -50.34 -23.73
C GLU A 961 -54.73 -50.72 -24.03
N GLU A 962 -55.42 -51.43 -23.12
CA GLU A 962 -56.86 -51.70 -23.24
C GLU A 962 -57.74 -50.43 -23.18
N GLN A 963 -57.37 -49.43 -22.37
CA GLN A 963 -58.10 -48.16 -22.31
C GLN A 963 -57.91 -47.34 -23.59
N VAL A 964 -56.73 -47.40 -24.22
CA VAL A 964 -56.50 -46.81 -25.55
C VAL A 964 -57.34 -47.53 -26.59
N ARG A 965 -57.26 -48.87 -26.68
CA ARG A 965 -57.99 -49.66 -27.69
C ARG A 965 -59.51 -49.47 -27.60
N LYS A 966 -60.08 -49.48 -26.38
CA LYS A 966 -61.52 -49.21 -26.16
C LYS A 966 -61.93 -47.81 -26.65
N ARG A 967 -61.10 -46.77 -26.46
CA ARG A 967 -61.36 -45.41 -26.98
C ARG A 967 -61.28 -45.33 -28.50
N GLU A 968 -60.51 -46.20 -29.16
CA GLU A 968 -60.45 -46.27 -30.63
C GLU A 968 -61.63 -47.04 -31.22
N GLU A 969 -62.01 -48.16 -30.58
CA GLU A 969 -63.23 -48.91 -30.89
C GLU A 969 -64.48 -48.02 -30.76
N GLU A 970 -64.59 -47.23 -29.67
CA GLU A 970 -65.65 -46.23 -29.47
C GLU A 970 -65.67 -45.14 -30.55
N LYS A 971 -64.50 -44.60 -30.95
CA LYS A 971 -64.41 -43.62 -32.04
C LYS A 971 -64.88 -44.17 -33.39
N ARG A 972 -64.49 -45.41 -33.74
CA ARG A 972 -64.91 -46.07 -34.99
C ARG A 972 -66.43 -46.29 -34.99
N ALA A 973 -66.98 -46.83 -33.90
CA ALA A 973 -68.42 -47.04 -33.75
C ALA A 973 -69.24 -45.73 -33.72
N ALA A 974 -68.65 -44.61 -33.27
CA ALA A 974 -69.29 -43.29 -33.31
C ALA A 974 -69.36 -42.72 -34.74
N LEU A 975 -68.32 -42.90 -35.55
CA LEU A 975 -68.32 -42.50 -36.97
C LEU A 975 -69.39 -43.28 -37.76
N GLU A 976 -69.41 -44.60 -37.64
CA GLU A 976 -70.37 -45.48 -38.32
C GLU A 976 -71.83 -45.12 -37.97
N LYS A 977 -72.12 -44.87 -36.69
CA LYS A 977 -73.45 -44.41 -36.24
C LYS A 977 -73.80 -43.02 -36.74
N ALA A 978 -72.84 -42.11 -36.93
CA ALA A 978 -73.08 -40.80 -37.50
C ALA A 978 -73.42 -40.86 -39.00
N GLU A 979 -72.84 -41.82 -39.74
CA GLU A 979 -73.22 -42.08 -41.14
C GLU A 979 -74.62 -42.69 -41.25
N GLU A 980 -74.96 -43.68 -40.41
CA GLU A 980 -76.33 -44.21 -40.36
C GLU A 980 -77.37 -43.13 -40.03
N GLN A 981 -77.08 -42.26 -39.05
CA GLN A 981 -78.00 -41.19 -38.64
C GLN A 981 -78.20 -40.17 -39.75
N LYS A 982 -77.16 -39.81 -40.53
CA LYS A 982 -77.34 -38.96 -41.71
C LYS A 982 -78.31 -39.57 -42.71
N ARG A 983 -78.13 -40.84 -43.08
CA ARG A 983 -79.03 -41.54 -44.03
C ARG A 983 -80.47 -41.55 -43.54
N LYS A 984 -80.68 -41.91 -42.26
CA LYS A 984 -82.02 -41.94 -41.63
C LYS A 984 -82.68 -40.55 -41.57
N ILE A 985 -81.92 -39.49 -41.24
CA ILE A 985 -82.43 -38.11 -41.20
C ILE A 985 -82.81 -37.59 -42.60
N GLU A 986 -82.11 -38.01 -43.67
CA GLU A 986 -82.47 -37.65 -45.05
C GLU A 986 -83.77 -38.34 -45.51
N GLU A 987 -83.97 -39.62 -45.16
CA GLU A 987 -85.21 -40.35 -45.42
C GLU A 987 -86.39 -39.80 -44.59
N GLU A 988 -86.20 -39.56 -43.29
CA GLU A 988 -87.22 -39.00 -42.40
C GLU A 988 -87.59 -37.56 -42.79
N ARG A 989 -86.66 -36.74 -43.27
CA ARG A 989 -86.98 -35.39 -43.80
C ARG A 989 -87.82 -35.42 -45.07
N ARG A 990 -87.74 -36.49 -45.87
CA ARG A 990 -88.67 -36.70 -46.99
C ARG A 990 -90.05 -37.10 -46.47
N ARG A 991 -90.12 -38.12 -45.61
CA ARG A 991 -91.39 -38.59 -45.03
C ARG A 991 -92.12 -37.51 -44.25
N MET A 992 -91.46 -36.76 -43.36
CA MET A 992 -92.15 -35.73 -42.59
C MET A 992 -92.68 -34.58 -43.45
N LYS A 993 -92.11 -34.29 -44.63
CA LYS A 993 -92.76 -33.36 -45.58
C LYS A 993 -94.04 -33.97 -46.17
N GLU A 994 -93.94 -35.20 -46.66
CA GLU A 994 -95.07 -35.95 -47.23
C GLU A 994 -96.19 -36.17 -46.18
N GLU A 995 -95.84 -36.32 -44.90
CA GLU A 995 -96.76 -36.54 -43.77
C GLU A 995 -97.30 -35.26 -43.13
N ASP A 996 -96.52 -34.16 -42.98
CA ASP A 996 -97.05 -32.88 -42.46
C ASP A 996 -98.06 -32.28 -43.45
N ASP A 997 -97.77 -32.28 -44.76
CA ASP A 997 -98.73 -31.79 -45.77
C ASP A 997 -100.04 -32.60 -45.71
N ALA A 998 -99.95 -33.93 -45.53
CA ALA A 998 -101.11 -34.82 -45.37
C ALA A 998 -101.84 -34.64 -44.02
N LEU A 999 -101.13 -34.35 -42.93
CA LEU A 999 -101.73 -34.12 -41.60
C LEU A 999 -102.30 -32.72 -41.43
N ILE A 1000 -101.77 -31.72 -42.14
CA ILE A 1000 -102.37 -30.39 -42.25
C ILE A 1000 -103.72 -30.52 -42.98
N ALA A 1001 -103.76 -31.23 -44.10
CA ALA A 1001 -105.01 -31.54 -44.80
C ALA A 1001 -106.00 -32.30 -43.90
N LYS A 1002 -105.56 -33.38 -43.23
CA LYS A 1002 -106.41 -34.16 -42.31
C LYS A 1002 -106.90 -33.36 -41.10
N LYS A 1003 -106.11 -32.42 -40.57
CA LYS A 1003 -106.56 -31.55 -39.47
C LYS A 1003 -107.60 -30.53 -39.93
N ILE A 1004 -107.46 -29.96 -41.13
CA ILE A 1004 -108.48 -29.08 -41.71
C ILE A 1004 -109.79 -29.85 -41.94
N GLU A 1005 -109.71 -31.13 -42.33
CA GLU A 1005 -110.84 -32.03 -42.50
C GLU A 1005 -111.48 -32.47 -41.16
N GLU A 1006 -110.67 -32.75 -40.14
CA GLU A 1006 -111.16 -33.11 -38.80
C GLU A 1006 -111.68 -31.90 -38.01
N GLU A 1007 -111.11 -30.71 -38.21
CA GLU A 1007 -111.62 -29.45 -37.64
C GLU A 1007 -112.98 -29.11 -38.26
N LYS A 1008 -113.14 -29.25 -39.59
CA LYS A 1008 -114.47 -29.26 -40.25
C LYS A 1008 -115.43 -30.23 -39.58
N ALA A 1009 -115.05 -31.50 -39.43
CA ALA A 1009 -115.92 -32.54 -38.88
C ALA A 1009 -116.35 -32.25 -37.44
N ARG A 1010 -115.45 -31.73 -36.58
CA ARG A 1010 -115.79 -31.34 -35.21
C ARG A 1010 -116.65 -30.08 -35.16
N GLU A 1011 -116.40 -29.13 -36.05
CA GLU A 1011 -117.18 -27.88 -36.13
C GLU A 1011 -118.61 -28.10 -36.65
N GLU A 1012 -118.85 -29.14 -37.47
CA GLU A 1012 -120.20 -29.54 -37.94
C GLU A 1012 -120.87 -30.59 -37.02
N ALA A 1013 -120.14 -31.28 -36.16
CA ALA A 1013 -120.71 -32.24 -35.19
C ALA A 1013 -121.26 -31.61 -33.88
N ASP A 1014 -120.96 -30.35 -33.59
CA ASP A 1014 -121.58 -29.58 -32.48
C ASP A 1014 -123.05 -29.19 -32.81
N TYR A 1015 -123.55 -29.52 -34.00
CA TYR A 1015 -124.95 -29.36 -34.41
C TYR A 1015 -125.80 -30.55 -33.93
N THR A 1016 -127.06 -30.29 -33.59
CA THR A 1016 -128.12 -31.30 -33.47
C THR A 1016 -129.46 -30.71 -33.97
N THR A 1017 -130.53 -31.50 -34.01
CA THR A 1017 -131.74 -31.27 -34.84
C THR A 1017 -132.86 -30.52 -34.07
N ASP A 1018 -134.05 -30.17 -34.57
CA ASP A 1018 -135.10 -31.00 -35.14
C ASP A 1018 -136.18 -30.13 -35.80
N GLU A 1019 -136.87 -30.73 -36.78
CA GLU A 1019 -138.24 -30.56 -37.30
C GLU A 1019 -138.88 -29.17 -37.55
N ASP A 1020 -138.42 -28.07 -36.94
CA ASP A 1020 -138.69 -26.67 -37.35
C ASP A 1020 -137.38 -25.86 -37.62
N GLY A 1021 -136.21 -26.43 -37.31
CA GLY A 1021 -134.92 -25.99 -37.85
C GLY A 1021 -134.12 -24.94 -37.06
N ASN A 1022 -133.40 -25.35 -36.01
CA ASN A 1022 -132.29 -24.57 -35.40
C ASN A 1022 -131.46 -25.37 -34.38
N ARG A 1023 -130.11 -25.32 -34.45
CA ARG A 1023 -129.16 -25.37 -33.29
C ARG A 1023 -127.86 -24.61 -33.63
N LYS A 1024 -126.98 -24.38 -32.64
CA LYS A 1024 -125.91 -23.35 -32.66
C LYS A 1024 -124.66 -23.72 -31.84
N LYS A 1025 -123.50 -23.12 -32.19
CA LYS A 1025 -122.10 -23.53 -31.88
C LYS A 1025 -121.44 -22.92 -30.60
N ARG A 1026 -120.16 -23.25 -30.33
CA ARG A 1026 -119.38 -23.15 -29.06
C ARG A 1026 -118.04 -22.36 -29.14
N GLU A 1027 -117.25 -22.18 -28.05
CA GLU A 1027 -116.04 -21.29 -28.00
C GLU A 1027 -114.93 -21.58 -26.88
N LYS A 1028 -113.67 -21.06 -27.05
CA LYS A 1028 -112.50 -20.78 -26.10
C LYS A 1028 -111.22 -21.73 -25.98
N LYS A 1029 -110.02 -21.22 -25.49
CA LYS A 1029 -108.60 -21.75 -25.76
C LYS A 1029 -107.49 -21.94 -24.59
N PRO A 1030 -106.25 -21.32 -24.46
CA PRO A 1030 -104.93 -22.02 -24.12
C PRO A 1030 -103.86 -21.43 -23.07
N ARG A 1031 -102.68 -22.10 -22.74
CA ARG A 1031 -101.28 -21.65 -22.21
C ARG A 1031 -100.50 -22.69 -21.28
N GLU A 1032 -99.21 -22.68 -20.79
CA GLU A 1032 -97.80 -22.17 -21.12
C GLU A 1032 -96.61 -22.53 -20.09
N LYS A 1033 -95.32 -22.85 -20.50
CA LYS A 1033 -93.91 -22.73 -19.83
C LYS A 1033 -93.28 -23.66 -18.68
N ARG A 1034 -91.89 -23.85 -18.68
CA ARG A 1034 -90.82 -24.03 -17.57
C ARG A 1034 -90.53 -25.40 -16.79
N GLN A 1035 -89.44 -25.72 -15.98
CA GLN A 1035 -87.94 -25.39 -15.83
C GLN A 1035 -87.12 -25.97 -14.56
N LYS A 1036 -85.80 -26.42 -14.65
CA LYS A 1036 -84.61 -26.49 -13.65
C LYS A 1036 -84.25 -27.65 -12.60
N ARG A 1037 -82.91 -27.97 -12.39
CA ARG A 1037 -82.03 -28.24 -11.14
C ARG A 1037 -81.86 -29.57 -10.25
N LYS A 1038 -80.59 -30.02 -10.02
CA LYS A 1038 -79.69 -30.26 -8.78
C LYS A 1038 -80.02 -31.07 -7.44
N LYS A 1039 -79.13 -31.97 -6.92
CA LYS A 1039 -78.64 -32.25 -5.48
C LYS A 1039 -77.62 -33.47 -5.39
N LYS A 1040 -76.65 -33.71 -4.44
CA LYS A 1040 -76.46 -33.80 -2.92
C LYS A 1040 -76.87 -35.19 -2.32
N ASN A 1041 -76.28 -35.86 -1.30
CA ASN A 1041 -75.08 -35.70 -0.40
C ASN A 1041 -74.82 -36.96 0.49
N GLU A 1042 -74.01 -36.81 1.55
CA GLU A 1042 -73.89 -37.61 2.81
C GLU A 1042 -73.01 -38.90 2.72
N ASP A 1043 -72.07 -39.28 3.62
CA ASP A 1043 -71.77 -39.13 5.09
C ASP A 1043 -71.86 -40.57 5.73
N THR A 1044 -71.20 -41.00 6.82
CA THR A 1044 -70.28 -40.38 7.83
C THR A 1044 -69.46 -41.45 8.60
N ASP A 1045 -68.48 -40.98 9.39
CA ASP A 1045 -68.01 -41.43 10.73
C ASP A 1045 -67.84 -42.92 11.14
N THR A 1046 -66.70 -43.19 11.79
CA THR A 1046 -66.68 -43.69 13.19
C THR A 1046 -65.37 -43.25 13.87
N GLU A 1047 -65.44 -42.37 14.87
CA GLU A 1047 -64.35 -42.07 15.82
C GLU A 1047 -64.79 -42.35 17.27
N GLY A 1048 -63.82 -42.51 18.17
CA GLY A 1048 -63.99 -42.77 19.61
C GLY A 1048 -63.10 -43.93 20.10
N ASP A 1049 -62.76 -44.05 21.37
CA ASP A 1049 -62.82 -43.09 22.48
C ASP A 1049 -61.69 -43.46 23.48
N GLY A 1050 -61.25 -42.54 24.33
CA GLY A 1050 -60.00 -42.69 25.11
C GLY A 1050 -59.86 -41.76 26.32
N LEU A 1051 -60.98 -41.36 26.94
CA LEU A 1051 -61.02 -40.52 28.14
C LEU A 1051 -60.53 -41.23 29.41
N ALA A 1052 -59.57 -40.61 30.12
CA ALA A 1052 -59.32 -40.64 31.58
C ALA A 1052 -58.00 -39.87 31.82
N ASP A 1053 -57.88 -38.81 32.64
CA ASP A 1053 -58.34 -38.60 34.03
C ASP A 1053 -57.71 -39.59 35.03
N GLY A 1054 -57.00 -39.16 36.07
CA GLY A 1054 -56.64 -37.77 36.40
C GLY A 1054 -56.14 -37.63 37.82
N THR A 1055 -56.67 -36.62 38.53
CA THR A 1055 -56.48 -36.36 39.97
C THR A 1055 -55.05 -36.03 40.46
N GLY A 1056 -54.98 -35.48 41.67
CA GLY A 1056 -53.86 -35.77 42.58
C GLY A 1056 -52.73 -34.75 42.63
N ASP A 1057 -52.95 -33.66 43.34
CA ASP A 1057 -51.86 -32.87 43.95
C ASP A 1057 -51.10 -33.76 44.94
N GLU A 1058 -49.81 -34.02 44.69
CA GLU A 1058 -48.83 -33.92 45.79
C GLU A 1058 -47.41 -33.56 45.31
N ARG A 1059 -46.55 -33.28 46.30
CA ARG A 1059 -45.27 -32.57 46.19
C ARG A 1059 -44.08 -33.55 46.33
N PRO A 1060 -42.80 -33.10 46.25
CA PRO A 1060 -42.18 -32.05 45.43
C PRO A 1060 -40.96 -32.56 44.63
N LYS A 1061 -40.45 -31.79 43.64
CA LYS A 1061 -39.00 -31.39 43.56
C LYS A 1061 -38.59 -30.50 42.37
N LYS A 1062 -37.64 -29.62 42.69
CA LYS A 1062 -36.73 -28.76 41.90
C LYS A 1062 -36.47 -29.18 40.41
N SER A 1063 -36.79 -28.32 39.43
CA SER A 1063 -35.81 -27.48 38.68
C SER A 1063 -35.35 -28.04 37.31
N LYS A 1064 -34.89 -27.28 36.28
CA LYS A 1064 -34.72 -25.81 36.08
C LYS A 1064 -34.68 -25.44 34.55
N SER A 1065 -35.14 -24.22 34.20
CA SER A 1065 -34.79 -23.38 33.01
C SER A 1065 -35.00 -23.78 31.52
N ARG A 1066 -35.79 -22.92 30.80
CA ARG A 1066 -35.75 -22.54 29.34
C ARG A 1066 -36.13 -23.62 28.29
N PRO A 1067 -36.59 -23.31 27.02
CA PRO A 1067 -36.29 -22.16 26.12
C PRO A 1067 -37.50 -21.26 25.71
N ARG A 1068 -37.44 -20.53 24.57
CA ARG A 1068 -38.35 -19.43 24.15
C ARG A 1068 -38.28 -19.04 22.64
N SER A 1069 -39.46 -18.89 21.98
CA SER A 1069 -39.87 -17.95 20.88
C SER A 1069 -39.17 -18.02 19.49
N ARG A 1070 -39.76 -17.72 18.30
CA ARG A 1070 -40.81 -16.75 17.79
C ARG A 1070 -40.32 -15.28 17.79
N ALA A 1071 -40.65 -14.36 16.87
CA ALA A 1071 -41.57 -14.27 15.71
C ALA A 1071 -40.89 -13.45 14.55
N THR A 1072 -41.47 -12.89 13.46
CA THR A 1072 -42.87 -12.65 12.97
C THR A 1072 -42.88 -12.56 11.41
N SER A 1073 -44.00 -12.14 10.78
CA SER A 1073 -44.14 -11.58 9.42
C SER A 1073 -44.39 -10.06 9.47
N THR A 1074 -44.72 -9.42 8.33
CA THR A 1074 -45.46 -8.13 8.15
C THR A 1074 -44.84 -6.80 8.63
N PRO A 1075 -44.96 -5.73 7.82
CA PRO A 1075 -45.39 -4.38 8.24
C PRO A 1075 -46.95 -4.27 8.23
N ALA A 1076 -47.59 -3.25 8.82
CA ALA A 1076 -47.09 -1.91 9.15
C ALA A 1076 -47.71 -1.27 10.42
N SER A 1077 -47.08 -0.16 10.84
CA SER A 1077 -47.52 0.95 11.71
C SER A 1077 -47.88 0.71 13.18
N ASP A 1078 -47.65 1.76 13.97
CA ASP A 1078 -47.80 1.85 15.42
C ASP A 1078 -49.23 2.12 15.93
N GLY A 1079 -49.41 1.95 17.25
CA GLY A 1079 -50.66 2.23 17.96
C GLY A 1079 -50.69 1.59 19.36
N GLU A 1080 -50.74 2.43 20.39
CA GLU A 1080 -50.78 2.10 21.83
C GLU A 1080 -51.90 1.10 22.27
N PRO A 1081 -51.84 0.50 23.49
CA PRO A 1081 -50.64 0.12 24.26
C PRO A 1081 -50.74 -1.22 25.06
N ARG A 1082 -49.56 -1.82 25.31
CA ARG A 1082 -49.13 -2.54 26.54
C ARG A 1082 -50.09 -3.50 27.31
N GLN A 1083 -49.73 -4.80 27.26
CA GLN A 1083 -49.96 -5.88 28.27
C GLN A 1083 -51.38 -6.51 28.31
N LYS A 1084 -51.59 -7.81 28.63
CA LYS A 1084 -50.92 -8.69 29.62
C LYS A 1084 -50.91 -10.21 29.22
N LYS A 1085 -49.80 -10.93 29.55
CA LYS A 1085 -49.69 -12.31 30.17
C LYS A 1085 -50.63 -13.46 29.64
N LYS A 1086 -50.24 -14.71 29.25
CA LYS A 1086 -49.07 -15.65 29.38
C LYS A 1086 -49.09 -16.68 28.19
N ARG A 1087 -47.99 -17.08 27.51
CA ARG A 1087 -47.03 -18.24 27.68
C ARG A 1087 -47.67 -19.67 27.65
N ARG A 1088 -47.20 -20.74 26.95
CA ARG A 1088 -45.96 -21.16 26.18
C ARG A 1088 -46.38 -21.70 24.76
N LEU A 1089 -45.76 -22.57 23.91
CA LEU A 1089 -44.45 -23.29 23.59
C LEU A 1089 -44.52 -23.59 22.03
N GLU A 1090 -43.65 -24.18 21.17
CA GLU A 1090 -42.40 -25.00 21.11
C GLU A 1090 -42.55 -26.54 21.39
N ARG A 1091 -41.84 -27.52 20.75
CA ARG A 1091 -40.70 -27.50 19.77
C ARG A 1091 -40.44 -28.84 19.00
N LYS A 1092 -39.92 -28.77 17.75
CA LYS A 1092 -39.10 -29.74 16.93
C LYS A 1092 -39.64 -31.18 16.62
N GLY A 1093 -39.31 -31.82 15.48
CA GLY A 1093 -38.62 -31.38 14.24
C GLY A 1093 -37.90 -32.49 13.43
N THR A 1094 -37.45 -32.17 12.19
CA THR A 1094 -36.49 -32.91 11.28
C THR A 1094 -36.90 -34.29 10.71
N ALA A 1095 -36.54 -34.72 9.47
CA ALA A 1095 -35.92 -34.08 8.29
C ALA A 1095 -36.01 -34.96 7.00
N VAL A 1096 -35.49 -34.44 5.87
CA VAL A 1096 -35.09 -35.11 4.58
C VAL A 1096 -36.18 -35.50 3.56
N LYS A 1097 -35.91 -35.12 2.29
CA LYS A 1097 -36.30 -35.82 1.04
C LYS A 1097 -35.06 -35.91 0.15
N SER A 1098 -34.93 -36.97 -0.67
CA SER A 1098 -33.91 -37.05 -1.73
C SER A 1098 -34.36 -37.99 -2.86
N SER A 1099 -34.18 -37.57 -4.12
CA SER A 1099 -34.27 -38.41 -5.35
C SER A 1099 -35.66 -39.08 -5.62
N LYS A 1100 -35.93 -39.79 -6.73
CA LYS A 1100 -35.22 -40.00 -8.03
C LYS A 1100 -36.28 -40.26 -9.14
N TYR A 1101 -36.21 -39.51 -10.25
CA TYR A 1101 -36.34 -39.94 -11.67
C TYR A 1101 -37.65 -40.45 -12.36
N LYS A 1102 -37.72 -40.09 -13.66
CA LYS A 1102 -38.30 -40.67 -14.93
C LYS A 1102 -39.26 -41.89 -14.83
N SER A 1103 -40.27 -42.06 -15.70
CA SER A 1103 -40.27 -42.25 -17.18
C SER A 1103 -41.75 -42.38 -17.68
N THR A 1104 -42.21 -42.59 -18.93
CA THR A 1104 -41.77 -43.19 -20.24
C THR A 1104 -42.29 -42.32 -21.43
N GLU A 1105 -42.23 -42.61 -22.76
CA GLU A 1105 -42.55 -43.81 -23.57
C GLU A 1105 -42.06 -43.72 -25.06
N MET A 1106 -42.38 -44.71 -25.92
CA MET A 1106 -41.69 -45.17 -27.17
C MET A 1106 -42.73 -45.82 -28.15
N VAL A 1107 -42.59 -46.11 -29.47
CA VAL A 1107 -41.45 -46.36 -30.40
C VAL A 1107 -41.34 -45.30 -31.54
N GLU A 1108 -41.10 -45.47 -32.86
CA GLU A 1108 -41.09 -46.53 -33.93
C GLU A 1108 -40.03 -46.13 -35.01
N ASP A 1109 -39.48 -46.92 -35.95
CA ASP A 1109 -39.27 -48.38 -36.15
C ASP A 1109 -38.34 -48.64 -37.38
N SER A 1110 -38.04 -49.90 -37.69
CA SER A 1110 -37.45 -50.47 -38.95
C SER A 1110 -35.90 -50.39 -39.10
N ASP A 1111 -35.15 -51.50 -39.02
CA ASP A 1111 -34.76 -52.50 -40.07
C ASP A 1111 -33.60 -51.99 -40.99
N GLU A 1112 -32.66 -52.78 -41.55
CA GLU A 1112 -32.45 -54.25 -41.58
C GLU A 1112 -30.93 -54.57 -41.35
N ASP A 1113 -30.41 -55.76 -41.72
CA ASP A 1113 -29.33 -56.47 -40.98
C ASP A 1113 -28.10 -57.02 -41.81
N ASP A 1114 -27.46 -58.11 -41.32
CA ASP A 1114 -26.38 -58.98 -41.87
C ASP A 1114 -24.89 -58.72 -41.47
N ASP A 1115 -24.54 -59.25 -40.28
CA ASP A 1115 -23.45 -60.21 -39.93
C ASP A 1115 -21.93 -60.05 -40.28
N ALA A 1116 -21.10 -60.58 -39.37
CA ALA A 1116 -19.69 -61.02 -39.42
C ALA A 1116 -18.54 -60.05 -39.88
N GLY A 1117 -17.42 -59.90 -39.14
CA GLY A 1117 -17.08 -60.41 -37.80
C GLY A 1117 -15.56 -60.28 -37.43
N ILE A 1118 -15.27 -60.29 -36.11
CA ILE A 1118 -13.94 -60.46 -35.46
C ILE A 1118 -12.95 -59.27 -35.46
N GLN A 1119 -13.07 -58.41 -34.43
CA GLN A 1119 -12.04 -57.97 -33.43
C GLN A 1119 -10.62 -57.43 -33.83
N PRO A 1120 -9.94 -56.63 -32.96
CA PRO A 1120 -10.42 -55.76 -31.85
C PRO A 1120 -9.74 -54.37 -31.71
N ALA A 1121 -10.23 -53.55 -30.77
CA ALA A 1121 -9.47 -52.71 -29.78
C ALA A 1121 -9.74 -51.18 -29.67
N THR A 1122 -10.24 -50.80 -28.48
CA THR A 1122 -9.88 -49.61 -27.63
C THR A 1122 -10.10 -48.12 -28.04
N GLN A 1123 -10.97 -47.48 -27.22
CA GLN A 1123 -10.80 -46.19 -26.47
C GLN A 1123 -11.16 -44.80 -27.04
N ARG A 1124 -12.00 -44.11 -26.24
CA ARG A 1124 -11.98 -42.68 -25.79
C ARG A 1124 -12.22 -41.51 -26.76
N SER A 1125 -13.44 -40.97 -26.68
CA SER A 1125 -13.81 -39.59 -26.26
C SER A 1125 -12.77 -38.46 -26.27
N GLU A 1126 -13.12 -37.31 -26.88
CA GLU A 1126 -13.58 -36.09 -26.17
C GLU A 1126 -14.20 -35.05 -27.14
N GLN A 1127 -14.80 -33.97 -26.62
CA GLN A 1127 -15.42 -32.84 -27.35
C GLN A 1127 -15.23 -31.54 -26.54
N GLU A 1128 -15.15 -30.38 -27.20
CA GLU A 1128 -15.29 -29.06 -26.55
C GLU A 1128 -15.94 -28.00 -27.49
N GLU A 1129 -16.20 -26.80 -26.99
CA GLU A 1129 -17.30 -25.90 -27.41
C GLU A 1129 -16.88 -24.50 -27.95
N THR A 1130 -17.84 -23.79 -28.56
CA THR A 1130 -17.97 -22.31 -28.70
C THR A 1130 -19.48 -21.96 -28.87
N PRO A 1131 -20.02 -20.70 -28.93
CA PRO A 1131 -19.39 -19.35 -28.91
C PRO A 1131 -20.15 -18.23 -28.09
N ALA A 1132 -19.65 -16.98 -28.19
CA ALA A 1132 -20.30 -15.61 -28.31
C ALA A 1132 -21.81 -15.32 -27.99
N ALA A 1133 -22.31 -14.07 -27.77
CA ALA A 1133 -21.79 -12.74 -27.34
C ALA A 1133 -22.92 -11.65 -27.18
N GLU A 1134 -22.62 -10.51 -26.52
CA GLU A 1134 -23.12 -9.11 -26.70
C GLU A 1134 -24.61 -8.60 -26.55
N THR A 1135 -24.91 -7.91 -25.41
CA THR A 1135 -25.51 -6.53 -25.25
C THR A 1135 -26.93 -6.11 -25.80
N PRO A 1136 -27.48 -4.86 -25.61
CA PRO A 1136 -27.94 -4.25 -24.33
C PRO A 1136 -29.28 -3.41 -24.33
N ALA A 1137 -29.89 -3.19 -23.13
CA ALA A 1137 -30.60 -1.95 -22.64
C ALA A 1137 -31.89 -1.36 -23.37
N PRO A 1138 -32.62 -0.34 -22.83
CA PRO A 1138 -33.08 0.01 -21.45
C PRO A 1138 -34.59 0.50 -21.32
N THR A 1139 -34.99 1.09 -20.17
CA THR A 1139 -36.19 1.97 -19.88
C THR A 1139 -37.61 1.36 -19.86
N SER A 1140 -38.63 1.84 -19.09
CA SER A 1140 -38.78 2.89 -18.04
C SER A 1140 -40.02 2.67 -17.13
N THR A 1141 -40.05 3.25 -15.91
CA THR A 1141 -41.18 3.27 -14.93
C THR A 1141 -42.05 4.54 -14.99
N PRO A 1142 -43.26 4.53 -14.37
CA PRO A 1142 -43.54 5.36 -13.16
C PRO A 1142 -44.47 4.65 -12.14
N GLY A 1143 -44.75 5.12 -10.90
CA GLY A 1143 -44.32 6.31 -10.12
C GLY A 1143 -44.95 6.29 -8.69
N ALA A 1144 -44.47 7.14 -7.77
CA ALA A 1144 -44.89 7.20 -6.34
C ALA A 1144 -46.11 8.14 -6.08
N PRO A 1145 -46.66 8.24 -4.84
CA PRO A 1145 -46.08 9.02 -3.70
C PRO A 1145 -45.72 8.14 -2.47
N ASP A 1146 -44.79 8.51 -1.58
CA ASP A 1146 -44.78 9.57 -0.54
C ASP A 1146 -45.73 9.25 0.67
N ASP A 1147 -45.41 9.51 1.94
CA ASP A 1147 -44.47 10.53 2.44
C ASP A 1147 -43.90 10.32 3.88
N ASN A 1148 -42.65 10.76 4.08
CA ASN A 1148 -41.99 11.40 5.25
C ASN A 1148 -41.72 10.75 6.66
N MET A 1149 -40.59 11.21 7.24
CA MET A 1149 -40.11 11.22 8.66
C MET A 1149 -39.80 9.86 9.33
N ASP A 1150 -38.80 9.60 10.20
CA ASP A 1150 -37.50 10.14 10.73
C ASP A 1150 -36.83 8.89 11.43
N ASP A 1151 -35.57 8.71 11.88
CA ASP A 1151 -34.20 9.28 11.93
C ASP A 1151 -33.21 8.05 12.09
N ASP A 1152 -31.87 8.00 11.96
CA ASP A 1152 -30.67 8.84 11.64
C ASP A 1152 -29.76 8.09 10.58
N ASP A 1153 -28.77 8.59 9.80
CA ASP A 1153 -27.82 9.76 9.71
C ASP A 1153 -26.45 9.57 10.45
N ASP A 1154 -25.21 9.81 9.92
CA ASP A 1154 -24.63 10.13 8.57
C ASP A 1154 -23.10 9.72 8.50
N ASP A 1155 -22.38 9.93 7.38
CA ASP A 1155 -20.90 9.79 7.22
C ASP A 1155 -20.11 11.12 7.51
N ASP A 1156 -18.77 11.03 7.66
CA ASP A 1156 -17.69 12.05 7.62
C ASP A 1156 -17.99 13.57 7.80
N ASP A 1157 -17.34 14.23 8.80
CA ASP A 1157 -16.51 15.46 8.58
C ASP A 1157 -15.64 15.88 9.80
N ASP A 1158 -14.83 16.94 9.61
CA ASP A 1158 -13.59 17.40 10.29
C ASP A 1158 -13.60 17.97 11.75
N GLU A 1159 -12.37 18.28 12.22
CA GLU A 1159 -11.93 19.24 13.28
C GLU A 1159 -11.86 18.89 14.80
N GLU A 1160 -10.60 18.73 15.26
CA GLU A 1160 -9.92 19.27 16.47
C GLU A 1160 -10.28 18.92 17.97
N GLU A 1161 -9.19 18.84 18.76
CA GLU A 1161 -8.97 18.98 20.22
C GLU A 1161 -9.55 18.01 21.31
N GLU A 1162 -8.59 17.28 21.92
CA GLU A 1162 -8.33 17.11 23.38
C GLU A 1162 -8.97 16.01 24.29
N GLU A 1163 -8.09 15.56 25.22
CA GLU A 1163 -8.18 14.86 26.52
C GLU A 1163 -8.91 13.50 26.78
N GLU A 1164 -8.06 12.50 27.06
CA GLU A 1164 -8.05 11.56 28.22
C GLU A 1164 -9.30 10.72 28.66
N ALA A 1165 -9.24 9.43 28.32
CA ALA A 1165 -9.20 8.29 29.25
C ALA A 1165 -10.21 8.13 30.44
N ALA A 1166 -11.19 7.21 30.29
CA ALA A 1166 -11.66 6.28 31.35
C ALA A 1166 -12.53 5.13 30.78
N VAL A 1167 -11.97 4.00 30.35
CA VAL A 1167 -11.77 2.77 31.14
C VAL A 1167 -13.04 2.13 31.77
N SER A 1168 -13.46 1.03 31.15
CA SER A 1168 -14.20 -0.12 31.72
C SER A 1168 -15.71 -0.02 32.03
N ARG A 1169 -16.47 -0.96 31.46
CA ARG A 1169 -17.76 -1.46 31.97
C ARG A 1169 -17.60 -2.92 32.40
N PRO A 1170 -17.96 -3.30 33.64
CA PRO A 1170 -18.29 -4.68 33.95
C PRO A 1170 -19.81 -4.93 34.07
N SER A 1171 -20.17 -6.17 33.76
CA SER A 1171 -21.49 -6.79 33.75
C SER A 1171 -22.53 -6.41 34.83
N ARG A 1172 -23.81 -6.41 34.40
CA ARG A 1172 -24.96 -7.19 34.96
C ARG A 1172 -24.88 -7.55 36.47
N ARG A 1173 -25.94 -7.43 37.29
CA ARG A 1173 -27.29 -7.98 37.02
C ARG A 1173 -28.28 -7.69 38.17
N ASN A 1174 -29.45 -7.12 37.88
CA ASN A 1174 -30.51 -6.98 38.90
C ASN A 1174 -31.29 -8.29 39.16
N LYS A 1175 -31.59 -8.55 40.43
CA LYS A 1175 -32.82 -9.26 40.90
C LYS A 1175 -33.84 -8.18 41.34
N PRO A 1176 -35.08 -8.55 41.72
CA PRO A 1176 -35.32 -8.54 43.19
C PRO A 1176 -36.31 -9.60 43.73
N ALA A 1177 -36.14 -9.88 45.03
CA ALA A 1177 -37.15 -10.22 46.05
C ALA A 1177 -38.05 -11.48 45.84
N ARG A 1178 -38.72 -12.04 46.87
CA ARG A 1178 -38.97 -11.64 48.28
C ARG A 1178 -39.12 -12.95 49.11
N VAL A 1179 -38.84 -13.04 50.42
CA VAL A 1179 -39.80 -12.94 51.55
C VAL A 1179 -39.13 -13.56 52.82
N LEU A 1180 -39.20 -12.86 53.97
CA LEU A 1180 -39.15 -13.29 55.40
C LEU A 1180 -37.86 -13.81 56.11
N ASP A 1181 -37.72 -13.27 57.34
CA ASP A 1181 -37.34 -13.81 58.67
C ASP A 1181 -35.88 -13.99 59.18
N ASP A 1182 -35.57 -13.13 60.16
CA ASP A 1182 -35.05 -13.32 61.55
C ASP A 1182 -33.54 -13.51 61.91
N ASP A 1183 -33.09 -12.54 62.72
CA ASP A 1183 -32.29 -12.55 63.97
C ASP A 1183 -30.75 -12.86 64.05
N ASP A 1184 -30.02 -11.79 64.41
CA ASP A 1184 -29.09 -11.60 65.56
C ASP A 1184 -27.58 -11.99 65.63
N GLU A 1185 -26.89 -11.18 66.46
CA GLU A 1185 -25.56 -11.25 67.16
C GLU A 1185 -24.21 -11.15 66.39
N ASP A 1186 -23.51 -10.01 66.59
CA ASP A 1186 -22.18 -9.76 67.24
C ASP A 1186 -21.02 -10.82 67.14
N GLU A 1187 -19.70 -10.54 67.22
CA GLU A 1187 -18.78 -9.38 67.50
C GLU A 1187 -17.44 -9.67 66.73
N GLU A 1188 -16.29 -8.95 66.70
CA GLU A 1188 -15.69 -7.72 67.27
C GLU A 1188 -14.61 -7.20 66.25
N ALA A 1189 -13.73 -6.26 66.64
CA ALA A 1189 -12.57 -5.73 65.91
C ALA A 1189 -11.24 -6.19 66.60
N PRO A 1190 -10.12 -5.43 66.77
CA PRO A 1190 -9.60 -4.21 66.11
C PRO A 1190 -8.14 -4.35 65.59
N ALA A 1191 -7.49 -3.22 65.27
CA ALA A 1191 -6.11 -3.13 64.73
C ALA A 1191 -5.06 -2.64 65.76
N ALA A 1192 -3.77 -2.64 65.39
CA ALA A 1192 -2.65 -2.13 66.20
C ALA A 1192 -1.58 -1.40 65.34
N ASN A 1193 -0.68 -0.62 65.97
CA ASN A 1193 0.20 0.37 65.35
C ASN A 1193 1.58 0.46 66.04
N GLY A 1194 2.62 0.96 65.34
CA GLY A 1194 3.93 1.37 65.91
C GLY A 1194 5.02 0.28 66.00
N ASP A 1195 6.31 0.59 66.22
CA ASP A 1195 7.03 1.89 66.29
C ASP A 1195 8.58 1.67 66.27
N THR A 1196 9.38 2.75 66.37
CA THR A 1196 10.81 2.88 66.78
C THR A 1196 11.92 2.91 65.72
N SER A 1197 13.08 3.47 66.11
CA SER A 1197 14.13 4.04 65.25
C SER A 1197 15.50 4.17 65.96
N MET A 1198 16.54 4.55 65.19
CA MET A 1198 17.92 4.90 65.60
C MET A 1198 18.84 3.80 66.15
N VAL A 1199 20.08 3.74 65.61
CA VAL A 1199 21.34 4.11 66.30
C VAL A 1199 22.31 4.66 65.22
N ASP A 1200 23.18 5.60 65.59
CA ASP A 1200 24.29 6.16 64.79
C ASP A 1200 25.54 6.27 65.68
N GLU A 1201 26.74 5.97 65.16
CA GLU A 1201 28.10 6.24 65.73
C GLU A 1201 29.20 5.47 64.95
N THR A 1202 30.50 5.83 64.96
CA THR A 1202 31.21 7.05 64.48
C THR A 1202 32.73 6.76 64.27
N VAL A 1203 33.49 7.70 63.66
CA VAL A 1203 34.99 7.82 63.62
C VAL A 1203 35.77 6.81 62.73
N GLY A 1204 36.87 7.25 62.07
CA GLY A 1204 37.70 6.37 61.21
C GLY A 1204 39.11 6.88 60.83
N ALA A 1205 39.20 7.89 59.94
CA ALA A 1205 40.40 8.65 59.51
C ALA A 1205 41.49 8.02 58.60
N ALA A 1206 41.77 8.75 57.51
CA ALA A 1206 43.08 9.08 56.87
C ALA A 1206 43.86 8.07 55.97
N GLY A 1207 44.38 8.61 54.85
CA GLY A 1207 45.50 8.09 54.05
C GLY A 1207 45.18 7.46 52.68
N ASP A 1208 45.83 7.79 51.55
CA ASP A 1208 46.06 9.06 50.80
C ASP A 1208 46.90 8.72 49.53
N SER A 1209 46.93 9.55 48.47
CA SER A 1209 47.57 9.37 47.13
C SER A 1209 47.05 8.19 46.26
N ASP A 1210 46.98 8.23 44.91
CA ASP A 1210 47.19 9.30 43.90
C ASP A 1210 46.16 9.09 42.74
N HIS A 1211 45.53 10.13 42.16
CA HIS A 1211 45.93 10.87 40.94
C HIS A 1211 46.37 10.00 39.74
N GLY A 1212 45.89 10.17 38.51
CA GLY A 1212 44.87 11.06 37.90
C GLY A 1212 44.72 10.63 36.41
N GLY A 1213 43.86 11.17 35.54
CA GLY A 1213 42.96 12.32 35.60
C GLY A 1213 42.82 12.88 34.17
N ASP A 1214 41.67 12.62 33.54
CA ASP A 1214 41.19 13.04 32.20
C ASP A 1214 42.19 13.12 31.02
#